data_AF-A0A8T4R4L4-F1
#
_entry.id   AF-A0A8T4R4L4-F1
#
_cell.length_a   1.000
_cell.length_b   1.000
_cell.length_c   1.000
_cell.angle_alpha   90.00
_cell.angle_beta   90.00
_cell.angle_gamma   90.00
#
_symmetry.space_group_name_H-M   'P 1'
#
loop_
_entity.id
_entity.type
_entity.pdbx_description
1 polymer ?
#
loop_
_entity_poly.entity_id
_entity_poly.type
_entity_poly.pdbx_seq_one_letter_code
_entity_poly.pdbx_strand_id
1 'polypeptide(L)'
;AYPTEGGVKSLYVLCENAAGEVGPEHLFYLEYDPSNPLIVRAFANPTEVLQGTRTALTVDTDDKALCRYSDNSEGQGRSEYGAMEFSFPGLETKNLETSHQDIFSINFMGATKNYQLLTQCANGAGSLSDIRNISFMVDYSILGNIISLAPSGFIRDTSVILEVKTNKNAQCSYRQNVTYEPLESVGGVVHQKQLNGLTEGVHLIPVRCTIGDHRVENQIKFTIDRTAPAITSIQDGNRTCGLNQFDVLVYSNEANLTNYYYELFERGAARNRVPVPSNTSSNSSAGSTASTSSTGILFSGLVPATEPFTIQGINLTLGMLYTVRVRATDAAGNQGQFAESDGVLAVSRNDSSCRNDLQAPRVIPVVNRSCTSLHVQLDCQDSTGCRNFKYGLKDLSGSCVANQAYSGQGIEFTKSGTLCYTVEDMMGHNTSKSELITFADTDGDGIENSCDQCAATQAGAIAGESGCASDQNREGEQRTDTDKDGLPDYFEKLYEQCGLNYLSPDQNNDGILDRDEDYDTDTYSAYEEYLAGSDPCSATDIPMKKNESIKPPVNQGEPTAPSSEKSNVLAWIFLIVGILSVFGGVIYLIYYYKYSAPSASGRSLRGEPQPARSFGTATGGVLDAWSRRLLESRKNRTQQSKTSARQNVFSTFSKNSNVIPHLGNLLSKKEAKPADVHQIAQRYTQHKDEILPGLRQEEKTIFSKLESIAKQAKGKKVEDIVSPSQAKNLFAKLKEISQKRKK
;
A
#
# COMPACT_ATOMS: atom_id res chain seq x y z
N ALA A 1 1.60 -37.43 -7.30
CA ALA A 1 1.03 -36.50 -8.30
C ALA A 1 0.17 -35.49 -7.56
N TYR A 2 0.34 -34.20 -7.84
CA TYR A 2 -0.54 -33.17 -7.29
C TYR A 2 -1.92 -33.26 -7.96
N PRO A 3 -3.02 -32.99 -7.24
CA PRO A 3 -4.34 -32.93 -7.85
C PRO A 3 -4.38 -31.83 -8.91
N THR A 4 -4.99 -32.09 -10.07
CA THR A 4 -5.11 -31.11 -11.16
C THR A 4 -6.04 -29.94 -10.83
N GLU A 5 -6.86 -30.07 -9.78
CA GLU A 5 -7.83 -29.05 -9.32
C GLU A 5 -7.36 -28.30 -8.06
N GLY A 6 -6.08 -28.44 -7.68
CA GLY A 6 -5.54 -27.82 -6.46
C GLY A 6 -5.86 -28.58 -5.16
N GLY A 7 -5.49 -28.00 -4.01
CA GLY A 7 -5.85 -28.49 -2.68
C GLY A 7 -4.85 -28.16 -1.56
N VAL A 8 -5.29 -28.31 -0.31
CA VAL A 8 -4.49 -28.07 0.90
C VAL A 8 -3.92 -29.40 1.41
N LYS A 9 -2.61 -29.42 1.69
CA LYS A 9 -1.91 -30.51 2.37
C LYS A 9 -1.35 -30.07 3.71
N SER A 10 -1.56 -30.89 4.72
CA SER A 10 -0.91 -30.74 6.01
C SER A 10 0.45 -31.43 6.03
N LEU A 11 1.47 -30.71 6.48
CA LEU A 11 2.81 -31.20 6.76
C LEU A 11 3.08 -31.10 8.26
N TYR A 12 3.78 -32.09 8.80
CA TYR A 12 4.29 -32.06 10.16
C TYR A 12 5.79 -31.89 10.10
N VAL A 13 6.31 -30.86 10.74
CA VAL A 13 7.74 -30.52 10.76
C VAL A 13 8.28 -30.73 12.16
N LEU A 14 9.42 -31.42 12.24
CA LEU A 14 10.18 -31.66 13.47
C LEU A 14 11.57 -31.05 13.25
N CYS A 15 12.02 -30.25 14.21
CA CYS A 15 13.34 -29.63 14.15
C CYS A 15 14.29 -30.35 15.10
N GLU A 16 15.47 -30.74 14.60
CA GLU A 16 16.55 -31.32 15.39
C GLU A 16 17.63 -30.25 15.61
N ASN A 17 18.04 -30.05 16.87
CA ASN A 17 19.12 -29.12 17.19
C ASN A 17 20.51 -29.76 16.93
N ALA A 18 21.58 -28.97 17.05
CA ALA A 18 22.95 -29.45 16.85
C ALA A 18 23.41 -30.53 17.84
N ALA A 19 22.67 -30.73 18.95
CA ALA A 19 22.92 -31.76 19.96
C ALA A 19 22.11 -33.05 19.71
N GLY A 20 21.28 -33.10 18.67
CA GLY A 20 20.47 -34.26 18.30
C GLY A 20 19.12 -34.35 19.03
N GLU A 21 18.69 -33.29 19.72
CA GLU A 21 17.40 -33.25 20.39
C GLU A 21 16.31 -32.78 19.42
N VAL A 22 15.23 -33.56 19.31
CA VAL A 22 14.10 -33.27 18.41
C VAL A 22 12.99 -32.54 19.17
N GLY A 23 12.60 -31.36 18.68
CA GLY A 23 11.52 -30.54 19.22
C GLY A 23 10.11 -31.10 18.94
N PRO A 24 9.05 -30.47 19.47
CA PRO A 24 7.66 -30.89 19.22
C PRO A 24 7.28 -30.75 17.74
N GLU A 25 6.33 -31.57 17.28
CA GLU A 25 5.80 -31.49 15.93
C GLU A 25 5.04 -30.16 15.72
N HIS A 26 5.34 -29.47 14.63
CA HIS A 26 4.60 -28.30 14.19
C HIS A 26 3.85 -28.59 12.89
N LEU A 27 2.57 -28.23 12.86
CA LEU A 27 1.70 -28.39 11.70
C LEU A 27 1.84 -27.19 10.75
N PHE A 28 2.13 -27.48 9.48
CA PHE A 28 2.18 -26.53 8.36
C PHE A 28 1.12 -26.89 7.32
N TYR A 29 0.52 -25.89 6.68
CA TYR A 29 -0.38 -26.10 5.55
C TYR A 29 0.30 -25.64 4.26
N LEU A 30 0.40 -26.52 3.27
CA LEU A 30 0.78 -26.21 1.91
C LEU A 30 -0.46 -26.21 1.03
N GLU A 31 -0.79 -25.06 0.48
CA GLU A 31 -1.87 -24.89 -0.48
C GLU A 31 -1.27 -24.90 -1.90
N TYR A 32 -1.78 -25.78 -2.75
CA TYR A 32 -1.48 -25.79 -4.18
C TYR A 32 -2.71 -25.28 -4.91
N ASP A 33 -2.60 -24.12 -5.55
CA ASP A 33 -3.65 -23.56 -6.40
C ASP A 33 -3.07 -23.21 -7.78
N PRO A 34 -3.42 -23.97 -8.82
CA PRO A 34 -2.99 -23.70 -10.20
C PRO A 34 -3.93 -22.77 -10.98
N SER A 35 -5.06 -22.35 -10.40
CA SER A 35 -6.03 -21.51 -11.08
C SER A 35 -5.69 -20.02 -10.95
N ASN A 36 -6.17 -19.22 -11.91
CA ASN A 36 -6.10 -17.77 -11.80
C ASN A 36 -7.35 -17.29 -11.06
N PRO A 37 -7.23 -16.37 -10.09
CA PRO A 37 -8.40 -15.83 -9.40
C PRO A 37 -9.29 -15.04 -10.37
N LEU A 38 -10.60 -15.13 -10.21
CA LEU A 38 -11.60 -14.40 -10.99
C LEU A 38 -12.24 -13.31 -10.13
N ILE A 39 -12.20 -12.07 -10.62
CA ILE A 39 -12.93 -10.95 -10.02
C ILE A 39 -14.42 -11.08 -10.39
N VAL A 40 -15.24 -11.44 -9.39
CA VAL A 40 -16.69 -11.65 -9.52
C VAL A 40 -17.43 -10.30 -9.51
N ARG A 41 -17.00 -9.37 -8.65
CA ARG A 41 -17.58 -8.03 -8.53
C ARG A 41 -16.48 -7.00 -8.26
N ALA A 42 -16.61 -5.82 -8.88
CA ALA A 42 -15.75 -4.67 -8.62
C ALA A 42 -16.59 -3.40 -8.83
N PHE A 43 -16.85 -2.62 -7.78
CA PHE A 43 -17.67 -1.41 -7.87
C PHE A 43 -17.36 -0.41 -6.74
N ALA A 44 -17.78 0.84 -6.94
CA ALA A 44 -17.74 1.89 -5.94
C ALA A 44 -19.17 2.21 -5.45
N ASN A 45 -19.29 2.54 -4.16
CA ASN A 45 -20.55 2.88 -3.52
C ASN A 45 -20.43 4.17 -2.68
N PRO A 46 -21.15 5.25 -3.04
CA PRO A 46 -22.07 5.34 -4.17
C PRO A 46 -21.35 5.45 -5.53
N THR A 47 -22.04 5.04 -6.60
CA THR A 47 -21.54 5.16 -7.98
C THR A 47 -21.64 6.59 -8.52
N GLU A 48 -22.54 7.41 -7.96
CA GLU A 48 -22.64 8.84 -8.20
C GLU A 48 -22.48 9.56 -6.87
N VAL A 49 -21.41 10.34 -6.73
CA VAL A 49 -21.07 11.08 -5.51
C VAL A 49 -21.48 12.53 -5.71
N LEU A 50 -22.58 12.91 -5.06
CA LEU A 50 -23.11 14.28 -5.07
C LEU A 50 -22.68 15.08 -3.83
N GLN A 51 -22.21 14.38 -2.79
CA GLN A 51 -21.78 14.95 -1.52
C GLN A 51 -20.74 14.04 -0.84
N GLY A 52 -19.94 14.63 0.05
CA GLY A 52 -18.85 13.95 0.76
C GLY A 52 -17.50 14.09 0.05
N THR A 53 -16.46 13.49 0.59
CA THR A 53 -15.09 13.49 0.02
C THR A 53 -14.51 12.08 -0.10
N ARG A 54 -15.34 11.06 0.08
CA ARG A 54 -14.91 9.65 0.14
C ARG A 54 -15.96 8.76 -0.51
N THR A 55 -15.51 7.66 -1.12
CA THR A 55 -16.37 6.59 -1.64
C THR A 55 -15.81 5.22 -1.27
N ALA A 56 -16.66 4.24 -0.98
CA ALA A 56 -16.20 2.90 -0.65
C ALA A 56 -15.97 2.08 -1.92
N LEU A 57 -14.83 1.44 -2.04
CA LEU A 57 -14.50 0.48 -3.09
C LEU A 57 -14.74 -0.94 -2.58
N THR A 58 -15.25 -1.82 -3.45
CA THR A 58 -15.44 -3.24 -3.11
C THR A 58 -15.03 -4.13 -4.28
N VAL A 59 -14.20 -5.13 -3.99
CA VAL A 59 -13.74 -6.14 -4.95
C VAL A 59 -13.89 -7.53 -4.36
N ASP A 60 -14.71 -8.38 -4.99
CA ASP A 60 -14.89 -9.77 -4.59
C ASP A 60 -14.27 -10.71 -5.62
N THR A 61 -13.57 -11.73 -5.12
CA THR A 61 -12.95 -12.79 -5.90
C THR A 61 -13.58 -14.15 -5.57
N ASP A 62 -13.49 -15.09 -6.51
CA ASP A 62 -13.93 -16.48 -6.30
C ASP A 62 -12.93 -17.30 -5.46
N ASP A 63 -11.68 -16.86 -5.41
CA ASP A 63 -10.59 -17.43 -4.63
C ASP A 63 -9.92 -16.38 -3.72
N LYS A 64 -9.18 -16.82 -2.70
CA LYS A 64 -8.47 -15.95 -1.77
C LYS A 64 -7.33 -15.24 -2.50
N ALA A 65 -7.39 -13.92 -2.54
CA ALA A 65 -6.44 -13.10 -3.27
C ALA A 65 -6.00 -11.89 -2.46
N LEU A 66 -5.04 -11.17 -3.01
CA LEU A 66 -4.64 -9.83 -2.62
C LEU A 66 -4.89 -8.94 -3.83
N CYS A 67 -5.76 -7.95 -3.69
CA CYS A 67 -6.12 -7.05 -4.78
C CYS A 67 -5.37 -5.73 -4.69
N ARG A 68 -5.03 -5.17 -5.86
CA ARG A 68 -4.46 -3.83 -6.02
C ARG A 68 -5.27 -3.05 -7.04
N TYR A 69 -5.10 -1.74 -7.04
CA TYR A 69 -5.77 -0.88 -8.00
C TYR A 69 -5.01 0.40 -8.31
N SER A 70 -5.35 1.03 -9.43
CA SER A 70 -4.71 2.22 -9.97
C SER A 70 -5.72 3.19 -10.56
N ASP A 71 -5.51 4.50 -10.38
CA ASP A 71 -6.34 5.52 -11.02
C ASP A 71 -5.93 5.72 -12.49
N ASN A 72 -6.81 5.32 -13.41
CA ASN A 72 -6.66 5.49 -14.86
C ASN A 72 -7.62 6.53 -15.45
N SER A 73 -8.17 7.42 -14.64
CA SER A 73 -9.15 8.42 -15.08
C SER A 73 -8.60 9.35 -16.17
N GLU A 74 -7.28 9.57 -16.20
CA GLU A 74 -6.58 10.43 -17.15
C GLU A 74 -5.73 9.62 -18.16
N GLY A 75 -5.90 8.29 -18.21
CA GLY A 75 -5.18 7.41 -19.13
C GLY A 75 -3.73 7.10 -18.73
N GLN A 76 -3.34 7.44 -17.49
CA GLN A 76 -2.00 7.22 -16.93
C GLN A 76 -1.96 6.13 -15.85
N GLY A 77 -3.05 5.36 -15.71
CA GLY A 77 -3.15 4.30 -14.71
C GLY A 77 -2.38 3.03 -15.08
N ARG A 78 -1.97 2.30 -14.06
CA ARG A 78 -1.15 1.10 -14.13
C ARG A 78 -2.02 -0.13 -14.30
N SER A 79 -1.65 -0.97 -15.26
CA SER A 79 -2.35 -2.23 -15.55
C SER A 79 -1.64 -3.47 -15.00
N GLU A 80 -0.37 -3.33 -14.61
CA GLU A 80 0.40 -4.42 -14.01
C GLU A 80 0.23 -4.42 -12.49
N TYR A 81 -0.13 -5.58 -11.92
CA TYR A 81 -0.31 -5.77 -10.48
C TYR A 81 0.80 -5.20 -9.60
N GLY A 82 2.07 -5.41 -9.97
CA GLY A 82 3.22 -4.93 -9.18
C GLY A 82 3.34 -3.40 -9.15
N ALA A 83 2.81 -2.72 -10.16
CA ALA A 83 2.96 -1.29 -10.39
C ALA A 83 1.73 -0.46 -9.96
N MET A 84 0.59 -1.10 -9.67
CA MET A 84 -0.60 -0.42 -9.18
C MET A 84 -0.30 0.33 -7.88
N GLU A 85 -0.62 1.63 -7.82
CA GLU A 85 -0.23 2.52 -6.73
C GLU A 85 -0.90 2.11 -5.42
N PHE A 86 -2.18 1.75 -5.48
CA PHE A 86 -2.97 1.47 -4.30
C PHE A 86 -3.13 -0.03 -4.08
N SER A 87 -3.28 -0.40 -2.82
CA SER A 87 -3.58 -1.78 -2.42
C SER A 87 -4.76 -1.84 -1.50
N PHE A 88 -5.58 -2.89 -1.64
CA PHE A 88 -6.59 -3.16 -0.62
C PHE A 88 -5.89 -3.65 0.66
N PRO A 89 -6.48 -3.41 1.84
CA PRO A 89 -5.94 -3.90 3.12
C PRO A 89 -5.62 -5.41 3.06
N GLY A 90 -4.50 -5.80 3.68
CA GLY A 90 -4.04 -7.19 3.73
C GLY A 90 -2.77 -7.50 2.93
N LEU A 91 -2.32 -6.58 2.06
CA LEU A 91 -1.12 -6.78 1.24
C LEU A 91 0.16 -6.95 2.09
N GLU A 92 0.39 -6.05 3.05
CA GLU A 92 1.58 -6.08 3.91
C GLU A 92 1.64 -7.29 4.83
N THR A 93 0.49 -7.62 5.43
CA THR A 93 0.33 -8.78 6.32
C THR A 93 0.24 -10.10 5.56
N LYS A 94 0.13 -10.04 4.22
CA LYS A 94 -0.09 -11.19 3.31
C LYS A 94 -1.34 -11.99 3.69
N ASN A 95 -2.37 -11.31 4.17
CA ASN A 95 -3.64 -11.89 4.54
C ASN A 95 -4.54 -11.98 3.29
N LEU A 96 -4.65 -13.18 2.71
CA LEU A 96 -5.47 -13.44 1.53
C LEU A 96 -6.96 -13.56 1.89
N GLU A 97 -7.81 -12.77 1.24
CA GLU A 97 -9.27 -12.76 1.45
C GLU A 97 -10.03 -12.89 0.13
N THR A 98 -11.33 -13.17 0.19
CA THR A 98 -12.21 -13.25 -1.01
C THR A 98 -13.04 -11.98 -1.23
N SER A 99 -13.02 -11.06 -0.28
CA SER A 99 -13.81 -9.82 -0.28
C SER A 99 -12.93 -8.70 0.23
N HIS A 100 -12.69 -7.70 -0.61
CA HIS A 100 -11.76 -6.62 -0.34
C HIS A 100 -12.53 -5.30 -0.32
N GLN A 101 -12.30 -4.49 0.71
CA GLN A 101 -12.92 -3.19 0.86
C GLN A 101 -11.86 -2.14 1.18
N ASP A 102 -12.02 -0.96 0.60
CA ASP A 102 -11.16 0.18 0.85
C ASP A 102 -11.95 1.48 0.70
N ILE A 103 -11.43 2.58 1.23
CA ILE A 103 -12.03 3.91 1.12
C ILE A 103 -11.22 4.74 0.13
N PHE A 104 -11.83 5.23 -0.93
CA PHE A 104 -11.14 6.12 -1.86
C PHE A 104 -11.44 7.57 -1.50
N SER A 105 -10.40 8.35 -1.20
CA SER A 105 -10.49 9.79 -0.98
C SER A 105 -10.59 10.52 -2.32
N ILE A 106 -11.65 11.31 -2.46
CA ILE A 106 -12.00 12.01 -3.69
C ILE A 106 -11.35 13.39 -3.68
N ASN A 107 -10.24 13.51 -4.39
CA ASN A 107 -9.54 14.77 -4.57
C ASN A 107 -9.36 15.05 -6.06
N PHE A 108 -9.89 16.18 -6.54
CA PHE A 108 -9.72 16.63 -7.92
C PHE A 108 -10.00 18.12 -8.04
N MET A 109 -9.52 18.70 -9.15
CA MET A 109 -9.82 20.08 -9.52
C MET A 109 -10.96 20.12 -10.54
N GLY A 110 -11.95 20.99 -10.32
CA GLY A 110 -13.09 21.18 -11.21
C GLY A 110 -14.42 20.83 -10.57
N ALA A 111 -15.53 21.02 -11.30
CA ALA A 111 -16.87 20.80 -10.77
C ALA A 111 -17.32 19.32 -10.85
N THR A 112 -16.83 18.58 -11.84
CA THR A 112 -17.18 17.17 -12.06
C THR A 112 -15.95 16.35 -12.47
N LYS A 113 -15.90 15.07 -12.10
CA LYS A 113 -14.88 14.12 -12.57
C LYS A 113 -15.46 12.72 -12.67
N ASN A 114 -15.09 12.02 -13.75
CA ASN A 114 -15.38 10.60 -13.92
C ASN A 114 -14.14 9.80 -13.52
N TYR A 115 -14.27 8.97 -12.50
CA TYR A 115 -13.20 8.08 -12.07
C TYR A 115 -13.25 6.74 -12.78
N GLN A 116 -12.08 6.26 -13.21
CA GLN A 116 -11.88 4.92 -13.77
C GLN A 116 -10.68 4.26 -13.12
N LEU A 117 -10.93 3.42 -12.12
CA LEU A 117 -9.87 2.68 -11.43
C LEU A 117 -9.71 1.28 -12.06
N LEU A 118 -8.48 0.91 -12.40
CA LEU A 118 -8.12 -0.44 -12.84
C LEU A 118 -7.80 -1.28 -11.60
N THR A 119 -8.33 -2.50 -11.50
CA THR A 119 -8.03 -3.42 -10.40
C THR A 119 -7.64 -4.80 -10.91
N GLN A 120 -6.69 -5.44 -10.23
CA GLN A 120 -6.22 -6.78 -10.50
C GLN A 120 -5.87 -7.47 -9.17
N CYS A 121 -6.08 -8.78 -9.10
CA CYS A 121 -5.86 -9.57 -7.89
C CYS A 121 -4.87 -10.72 -8.14
N ALA A 122 -4.09 -11.05 -7.12
CA ALA A 122 -3.13 -12.15 -7.13
C ALA A 122 -3.48 -13.16 -6.02
N ASN A 123 -3.53 -14.45 -6.34
CA ASN A 123 -3.71 -15.48 -5.31
C ASN A 123 -2.41 -15.79 -4.57
N GLY A 124 -2.46 -16.69 -3.58
CA GLY A 124 -1.28 -17.07 -2.79
C GLY A 124 -0.15 -17.76 -3.58
N ALA A 125 -0.44 -18.26 -4.77
CA ALA A 125 0.54 -18.87 -5.69
C ALA A 125 1.19 -17.86 -6.65
N GLY A 126 0.73 -16.60 -6.65
CA GLY A 126 1.21 -15.54 -7.55
C GLY A 126 0.53 -15.52 -8.92
N SER A 127 -0.54 -16.30 -9.12
CA SER A 127 -1.37 -16.24 -10.33
C SER A 127 -2.24 -14.98 -10.32
N LEU A 128 -2.33 -14.30 -11.46
CA LEU A 128 -3.02 -13.02 -11.61
C LEU A 128 -4.41 -13.18 -12.26
N SER A 129 -5.37 -12.39 -11.81
CA SER A 129 -6.68 -12.24 -12.45
C SER A 129 -6.60 -11.42 -13.74
N ASP A 130 -7.67 -11.48 -14.54
CA ASP A 130 -7.93 -10.43 -15.53
C ASP A 130 -8.17 -9.07 -14.84
N ILE A 131 -7.88 -7.98 -15.55
CA ILE A 131 -8.12 -6.62 -15.07
C ILE A 131 -9.61 -6.28 -15.12
N ARG A 132 -10.12 -5.64 -14.08
CA ARG A 132 -11.48 -5.08 -14.02
C ARG A 132 -11.45 -3.58 -13.75
N ASN A 133 -12.50 -2.89 -14.18
CA ASN A 133 -12.65 -1.46 -13.95
C ASN A 133 -13.67 -1.20 -12.84
N ILE A 134 -13.34 -0.29 -11.93
CA ILE A 134 -14.26 0.33 -10.99
C ILE A 134 -14.51 1.76 -11.48
N SER A 135 -15.75 2.11 -11.78
CA SER A 135 -16.11 3.43 -12.30
C SER A 135 -17.16 4.10 -11.43
N PHE A 136 -16.97 5.39 -11.16
CA PHE A 136 -17.95 6.25 -10.48
C PHE A 136 -17.80 7.70 -10.95
N MET A 137 -18.87 8.47 -10.83
CA MET A 137 -18.90 9.90 -11.19
C MET A 137 -19.00 10.74 -9.93
N VAL A 138 -18.30 11.87 -9.91
CA VAL A 138 -18.39 12.89 -8.88
C VAL A 138 -18.92 14.17 -9.50
N ASP A 139 -19.96 14.75 -8.91
CA ASP A 139 -20.55 16.03 -9.33
C ASP A 139 -20.75 16.97 -8.14
N TYR A 140 -19.83 17.93 -8.00
CA TYR A 140 -19.87 19.01 -7.01
C TYR A 140 -20.20 20.35 -7.66
N SER A 141 -20.87 20.36 -8.82
CA SER A 141 -21.29 21.62 -9.48
C SER A 141 -22.20 22.47 -8.59
N ILE A 142 -23.01 21.82 -7.76
CA ILE A 142 -23.95 22.47 -6.84
C ILE A 142 -23.25 22.87 -5.54
N LEU A 143 -22.52 21.95 -4.90
CA LEU A 143 -21.83 22.18 -3.62
C LEU A 143 -20.64 23.15 -3.76
N GLY A 144 -19.97 23.09 -4.90
CA GLY A 144 -18.76 23.84 -5.19
C GLY A 144 -17.49 23.02 -4.95
N ASN A 145 -16.41 23.38 -5.65
CA ASN A 145 -15.10 22.77 -5.54
C ASN A 145 -14.00 23.79 -5.92
N ILE A 146 -12.75 23.43 -5.64
CA ILE A 146 -11.56 24.13 -6.13
C ILE A 146 -11.43 23.92 -7.64
N ILE A 147 -11.27 25.01 -8.38
CA ILE A 147 -11.16 25.00 -9.85
C ILE A 147 -9.77 25.41 -10.36
N SER A 148 -8.97 26.08 -9.53
CA SER A 148 -7.60 26.49 -9.88
C SER A 148 -6.75 26.64 -8.63
N LEU A 149 -5.48 26.27 -8.74
CA LEU A 149 -4.46 26.39 -7.73
C LEU A 149 -3.20 27.00 -8.35
N ALA A 150 -2.56 27.93 -7.64
CA ALA A 150 -1.29 28.51 -8.04
C ALA A 150 -0.44 28.84 -6.79
N PRO A 151 0.90 28.89 -6.92
CA PRO A 151 1.66 28.69 -8.15
C PRO A 151 1.90 27.21 -8.49
N SER A 152 2.51 26.96 -9.65
CA SER A 152 2.97 25.63 -10.07
C SER A 152 4.30 25.73 -10.83
N GLY A 153 5.00 24.61 -10.99
CA GLY A 153 6.28 24.57 -11.71
C GLY A 153 7.47 25.09 -10.91
N PHE A 154 8.48 25.60 -11.62
CA PHE A 154 9.76 26.07 -11.06
C PHE A 154 9.76 27.60 -10.95
N ILE A 155 10.11 28.11 -9.78
CA ILE A 155 10.04 29.53 -9.44
C ILE A 155 11.36 29.98 -8.85
N ARG A 156 11.90 31.10 -9.36
CA ARG A 156 13.16 31.67 -8.88
C ARG A 156 13.02 32.54 -7.63
N ASP A 157 11.89 33.20 -7.48
CA ASP A 157 11.66 34.15 -6.40
C ASP A 157 11.34 33.43 -5.08
N THR A 158 11.87 33.92 -3.96
CA THR A 158 11.60 33.36 -2.60
C THR A 158 10.28 33.87 -2.00
N SER A 159 9.57 34.72 -2.74
CA SER A 159 8.26 35.24 -2.38
C SER A 159 7.26 34.80 -3.44
N VAL A 160 6.22 34.11 -3.01
CA VAL A 160 5.19 33.56 -3.88
C VAL A 160 3.82 33.91 -3.34
N ILE A 161 2.86 34.10 -4.25
CA ILE A 161 1.46 34.31 -3.89
C ILE A 161 0.75 32.99 -4.11
N LEU A 162 0.33 32.36 -3.01
CA LEU A 162 -0.63 31.27 -3.08
C LEU A 162 -1.96 31.84 -3.57
N GLU A 163 -2.56 31.19 -4.57
CA GLU A 163 -3.88 31.53 -5.07
C GLU A 163 -4.72 30.26 -5.18
N VAL A 164 -5.91 30.31 -4.58
CA VAL A 164 -6.91 29.26 -4.65
C VAL A 164 -8.19 29.87 -5.20
N LYS A 165 -8.70 29.30 -6.30
CA LYS A 165 -9.98 29.73 -6.89
C LYS A 165 -11.01 28.63 -6.72
N THR A 166 -12.18 29.01 -6.24
CA THR A 166 -13.36 28.15 -6.11
C THR A 166 -14.46 28.61 -7.06
N ASN A 167 -15.38 27.71 -7.41
CA ASN A 167 -16.55 28.05 -8.23
C ASN A 167 -17.72 28.65 -7.42
N LYS A 168 -17.63 28.62 -6.09
CA LYS A 168 -18.62 29.11 -5.12
C LYS A 168 -17.91 29.83 -3.97
N ASN A 169 -18.65 30.66 -3.24
CA ASN A 169 -18.10 31.36 -2.09
C ASN A 169 -17.57 30.37 -1.05
N ALA A 170 -16.33 30.57 -0.60
CA ALA A 170 -15.64 29.64 0.27
C ALA A 170 -14.86 30.37 1.38
N GLN A 171 -14.45 29.59 2.38
CA GLN A 171 -13.39 29.96 3.33
C GLN A 171 -12.26 28.97 3.15
N CYS A 172 -11.16 29.43 2.56
CA CYS A 172 -9.99 28.60 2.30
C CYS A 172 -8.88 28.87 3.31
N SER A 173 -8.14 27.82 3.63
CA SER A 173 -6.98 27.81 4.50
C SER A 173 -5.88 26.94 3.89
N TYR A 174 -4.64 27.20 4.25
CA TYR A 174 -3.48 26.41 3.82
C TYR A 174 -2.73 25.90 5.04
N ARG A 175 -2.05 24.76 4.92
CA ARG A 175 -1.28 24.17 6.00
C ARG A 175 0.21 24.44 5.78
N GLN A 176 0.86 25.04 6.77
CA GLN A 176 2.31 25.03 6.91
C GLN A 176 2.65 24.29 8.20
N ASN A 177 3.47 23.24 8.10
CA ASN A 177 3.75 22.30 9.18
C ASN A 177 2.50 21.49 9.59
N VAL A 178 1.80 21.90 10.67
CA VAL A 178 0.73 21.13 11.30
C VAL A 178 -0.60 21.90 11.35
N THR A 179 -0.55 23.23 11.43
CA THR A 179 -1.73 24.09 11.60
C THR A 179 -2.22 24.69 10.29
N TYR A 180 -3.54 24.82 10.14
CA TYR A 180 -4.17 25.51 9.01
C TYR A 180 -4.28 27.00 9.29
N GLU A 181 -3.76 27.81 8.38
CA GLU A 181 -3.86 29.27 8.40
C GLU A 181 -4.85 29.77 7.34
N PRO A 182 -5.66 30.80 7.63
CA PRO A 182 -6.64 31.32 6.68
C PRO A 182 -6.00 32.05 5.50
N LEU A 183 -6.57 31.88 4.31
CA LEU A 183 -6.26 32.66 3.11
C LEU A 183 -7.14 33.92 3.05
N GLU A 184 -6.59 35.04 2.58
CA GLU A 184 -7.33 36.29 2.41
C GLU A 184 -8.29 36.16 1.22
N SER A 185 -9.55 36.56 1.39
CA SER A 185 -10.58 36.39 0.36
C SER A 185 -10.82 37.68 -0.44
N VAL A 186 -10.78 37.57 -1.76
CA VAL A 186 -11.13 38.62 -2.72
C VAL A 186 -12.39 38.17 -3.47
N GLY A 187 -13.51 38.83 -3.20
CA GLY A 187 -14.78 38.54 -3.86
C GLY A 187 -15.41 37.19 -3.50
N GLY A 188 -14.95 36.51 -2.44
CA GLY A 188 -15.52 35.27 -1.92
C GLY A 188 -15.07 34.00 -2.64
N VAL A 189 -14.49 34.11 -3.84
CA VAL A 189 -14.15 32.97 -4.72
C VAL A 189 -12.67 32.89 -5.08
N VAL A 190 -11.90 33.96 -4.84
CA VAL A 190 -10.45 33.98 -4.99
C VAL A 190 -9.84 34.16 -3.62
N HIS A 191 -8.92 33.28 -3.26
CA HIS A 191 -8.26 33.28 -1.96
C HIS A 191 -6.76 33.37 -2.16
N GLN A 192 -6.10 34.30 -1.48
CA GLN A 192 -4.68 34.55 -1.67
C GLN A 192 -3.92 34.70 -0.36
N LYS A 193 -2.64 34.35 -0.39
CA LYS A 193 -1.68 34.67 0.67
C LYS A 193 -0.29 34.79 0.09
N GLN A 194 0.43 35.84 0.48
CA GLN A 194 1.84 35.97 0.14
C GLN A 194 2.70 35.24 1.17
N LEU A 195 3.51 34.31 0.68
CA LEU A 195 4.57 33.65 1.46
C LEU A 195 5.90 34.30 1.12
N ASN A 196 6.77 34.46 2.12
CA ASN A 196 8.06 35.11 1.98
C ASN A 196 9.16 34.25 2.60
N GLY A 197 10.37 34.33 2.05
CA GLY A 197 11.53 33.66 2.62
C GLY A 197 11.50 32.15 2.45
N LEU A 198 10.82 31.65 1.42
CA LEU A 198 10.81 30.23 1.11
C LEU A 198 12.22 29.75 0.74
N THR A 199 12.59 28.59 1.28
CA THR A 199 13.84 27.91 0.98
C THR A 199 13.76 27.22 -0.38
N GLU A 200 14.91 26.99 -0.97
CA GLU A 200 15.03 26.17 -2.19
C GLU A 200 14.58 24.73 -1.92
N GLY A 201 13.87 24.13 -2.88
CA GLY A 201 13.29 22.80 -2.76
C GLY A 201 11.87 22.71 -3.29
N VAL A 202 11.34 21.49 -3.27
CA VAL A 202 9.93 21.20 -3.58
C VAL A 202 9.09 21.61 -2.38
N HIS A 203 8.00 22.35 -2.64
CA HIS A 203 7.02 22.75 -1.62
C HIS A 203 5.68 22.11 -1.95
N LEU A 204 5.18 21.30 -1.01
CA LEU A 204 3.85 20.70 -1.09
C LEU A 204 2.96 21.34 -0.03
N ILE A 205 2.03 22.20 -0.46
CA ILE A 205 1.18 22.97 0.47
C ILE A 205 -0.26 22.45 0.39
N PRO A 206 -0.72 21.67 1.38
CA PRO A 206 -2.12 21.29 1.48
C PRO A 206 -3.02 22.51 1.67
N VAL A 207 -4.14 22.52 0.96
CA VAL A 207 -5.16 23.56 1.01
C VAL A 207 -6.48 22.89 1.36
N ARG A 208 -7.25 23.55 2.23
CA ARG A 208 -8.59 23.14 2.63
C ARG A 208 -9.54 24.31 2.43
N CYS A 209 -10.62 24.09 1.71
CA CYS A 209 -11.69 25.06 1.53
C CYS A 209 -13.00 24.53 2.08
N THR A 210 -13.68 25.34 2.89
CA THR A 210 -15.05 25.10 3.33
C THR A 210 -15.99 25.93 2.45
N ILE A 211 -16.85 25.26 1.69
CA ILE A 211 -17.79 25.82 0.72
C ILE A 211 -19.21 25.49 1.20
N GLY A 212 -19.86 26.42 1.89
CA GLY A 212 -21.08 26.10 2.65
C GLY A 212 -20.76 25.07 3.74
N ASP A 213 -21.46 23.93 3.75
CA ASP A 213 -21.23 22.82 4.68
C ASP A 213 -20.28 21.73 4.11
N HIS A 214 -19.77 21.94 2.89
CA HIS A 214 -18.90 20.99 2.21
C HIS A 214 -17.43 21.39 2.35
N ARG A 215 -16.56 20.45 2.76
CA ARG A 215 -15.12 20.67 2.86
C ARG A 215 -14.44 19.95 1.69
N VAL A 216 -13.54 20.65 1.00
CA VAL A 216 -12.71 20.12 -0.08
C VAL A 216 -11.24 20.35 0.21
N GLU A 217 -10.41 19.38 -0.14
CA GLU A 217 -8.96 19.45 0.02
C GLU A 217 -8.26 19.27 -1.32
N ASN A 218 -7.10 19.91 -1.43
CA ASN A 218 -6.20 19.77 -2.56
C ASN A 218 -4.80 20.23 -2.15
N GLN A 219 -3.84 20.26 -3.08
CA GLN A 219 -2.46 20.65 -2.80
C GLN A 219 -1.91 21.57 -3.88
N ILE A 220 -1.25 22.64 -3.45
CA ILE A 220 -0.41 23.46 -4.30
C ILE A 220 0.99 22.84 -4.31
N LYS A 221 1.49 22.49 -5.51
CA LYS A 221 2.83 21.93 -5.71
C LYS A 221 3.66 22.85 -6.61
N PHE A 222 4.79 23.33 -6.10
CA PHE A 222 5.78 24.10 -6.85
C PHE A 222 7.17 23.86 -6.29
N THR A 223 8.20 24.25 -7.04
CA THR A 223 9.60 24.13 -6.63
C THR A 223 10.23 25.51 -6.63
N ILE A 224 10.82 25.92 -5.50
CA ILE A 224 11.71 27.08 -5.48
C ILE A 224 13.07 26.59 -5.94
N ASP A 225 13.57 27.18 -7.02
CA ASP A 225 14.85 26.83 -7.61
C ASP A 225 15.66 28.08 -7.93
N ARG A 226 16.79 28.20 -7.25
CA ARG A 226 17.68 29.38 -7.31
C ARG A 226 19.10 28.97 -7.71
N THR A 227 19.35 27.68 -7.83
CA THR A 227 20.66 27.14 -8.12
C THR A 227 20.81 27.05 -9.62
N ALA A 228 21.79 27.77 -10.16
CA ALA A 228 22.11 27.65 -11.57
C ALA A 228 22.56 26.21 -11.91
N PRO A 229 22.10 25.65 -13.05
CA PRO A 229 22.47 24.31 -13.46
C PRO A 229 23.98 24.21 -13.73
N ALA A 230 24.57 23.10 -13.32
CA ALA A 230 25.97 22.76 -13.59
C ALA A 230 26.06 21.60 -14.57
N ILE A 231 26.74 21.83 -15.70
CA ILE A 231 27.05 20.77 -16.66
C ILE A 231 28.18 19.92 -16.08
N THR A 232 27.93 18.62 -15.93
CA THR A 232 28.87 17.65 -15.38
C THR A 232 29.77 17.06 -16.45
N SER A 233 29.25 16.85 -17.66
CA SER A 233 30.04 16.42 -18.82
C SER A 233 29.35 16.74 -20.14
N ILE A 234 30.16 16.85 -21.19
CA ILE A 234 29.71 17.05 -22.58
C ILE A 234 30.32 15.92 -23.40
N GLN A 235 29.49 15.11 -24.06
CA GLN A 235 29.93 14.06 -24.96
C GLN A 235 29.68 14.50 -26.41
N ASP A 236 30.74 14.86 -27.12
CA ASP A 236 30.76 15.19 -28.55
C ASP A 236 31.47 14.11 -29.39
N GLY A 237 31.91 13.03 -28.75
CA GLY A 237 32.66 11.93 -29.35
C GLY A 237 34.11 12.30 -29.64
N ASN A 238 34.98 11.30 -29.83
CA ASN A 238 36.38 11.58 -30.17
C ASN A 238 36.54 12.04 -31.63
N ARG A 239 35.59 11.65 -32.50
CA ARG A 239 35.66 11.83 -33.95
C ARG A 239 34.28 12.09 -34.53
N THR A 240 34.18 13.07 -35.43
CA THR A 240 32.88 13.44 -36.03
C THR A 240 32.36 12.43 -37.07
N CYS A 241 33.26 11.67 -37.72
CA CYS A 241 32.93 10.73 -38.81
C CYS A 241 32.04 11.33 -39.92
N GLY A 242 32.15 12.64 -40.12
CA GLY A 242 31.37 13.49 -40.99
C GLY A 242 31.85 14.93 -40.85
N LEU A 243 31.72 15.75 -41.90
CA LEU A 243 32.25 17.12 -41.90
C LEU A 243 31.17 18.20 -41.81
N ASN A 244 29.89 17.83 -41.87
CA ASN A 244 28.80 18.79 -42.01
C ASN A 244 27.86 18.87 -40.79
N GLN A 245 28.01 17.93 -39.86
CA GLN A 245 27.26 17.87 -38.60
C GLN A 245 27.91 16.90 -37.63
N PHE A 246 27.64 17.06 -36.33
CA PHE A 246 27.86 16.07 -35.29
C PHE A 246 26.89 16.29 -34.12
N ASP A 247 26.65 15.25 -33.33
CA ASP A 247 25.73 15.23 -32.20
C ASP A 247 26.48 15.50 -30.89
N VAL A 248 25.81 16.18 -29.96
CA VAL A 248 26.33 16.52 -28.64
C VAL A 248 25.33 16.05 -27.59
N LEU A 249 25.81 15.35 -26.57
CA LEU A 249 25.02 15.02 -25.37
C LEU A 249 25.55 15.81 -24.18
N VAL A 250 24.65 16.47 -23.46
CA VAL A 250 25.02 17.32 -22.32
C VAL A 250 24.41 16.71 -21.07
N TYR A 251 25.27 16.37 -20.11
CA TYR A 251 24.85 15.87 -18.81
C TYR A 251 24.99 16.99 -17.78
N SER A 252 23.98 17.14 -16.94
CA SER A 252 23.91 18.14 -15.88
C SER A 252 23.55 17.49 -14.55
N ASN A 253 23.80 18.22 -13.45
CA ASN A 253 23.31 17.88 -12.13
C ASN A 253 21.81 18.15 -11.95
N GLU A 254 21.16 18.71 -12.96
CA GLU A 254 19.75 19.07 -12.95
C GLU A 254 19.02 18.46 -14.15
N ALA A 255 17.80 17.99 -13.93
CA ALA A 255 16.99 17.32 -14.95
C ALA A 255 16.14 18.30 -15.77
N ASN A 256 15.65 19.38 -15.17
CA ASN A 256 14.61 20.25 -15.74
C ASN A 256 15.19 21.47 -16.47
N LEU A 257 15.98 21.22 -17.52
CA LEU A 257 16.55 22.31 -18.32
C LEU A 257 15.60 22.75 -19.43
N THR A 258 15.62 24.03 -19.76
CA THR A 258 14.82 24.60 -20.86
C THR A 258 15.60 24.70 -22.15
N ASN A 259 16.85 25.14 -22.09
CA ASN A 259 17.69 25.32 -23.27
C ASN A 259 19.19 25.26 -22.99
N TYR A 260 19.94 24.92 -24.03
CA TYR A 260 21.39 25.01 -24.10
C TYR A 260 21.80 26.14 -25.04
N TYR A 261 22.65 27.04 -24.55
CA TYR A 261 23.37 27.98 -25.40
C TYR A 261 24.77 27.44 -25.65
N TYR A 262 25.19 27.40 -26.91
CA TYR A 262 26.48 26.83 -27.28
C TYR A 262 27.30 27.70 -28.23
N GLU A 263 28.61 27.50 -28.17
CA GLU A 263 29.63 28.13 -28.99
C GLU A 263 30.61 27.06 -29.50
N LEU A 264 30.82 27.00 -30.82
CA LEU A 264 31.77 26.11 -31.47
C LEU A 264 33.09 26.82 -31.76
N PHE A 265 34.20 26.21 -31.36
CA PHE A 265 35.55 26.71 -31.56
C PHE A 265 36.38 25.74 -32.38
N GLU A 266 37.25 26.27 -33.24
CA GLU A 266 38.34 25.51 -33.85
C GLU A 266 39.61 25.69 -33.01
N ARG A 267 40.25 24.58 -32.66
CA ARG A 267 41.47 24.53 -31.85
C ARG A 267 42.73 24.27 -32.67
N GLY A 268 42.61 24.23 -34.00
CA GLY A 268 43.71 24.03 -34.92
C GLY A 268 43.91 22.56 -35.34
N ALA A 269 44.96 22.30 -36.11
CA ALA A 269 45.30 20.96 -36.57
C ALA A 269 45.70 20.07 -35.39
N ALA A 270 45.23 18.81 -35.38
CA ALA A 270 45.60 17.82 -34.38
C ALA A 270 47.05 17.34 -34.53
N ARG A 271 48.04 18.23 -34.42
CA ARG A 271 49.45 17.85 -34.39
C ARG A 271 49.78 17.29 -33.00
N ASN A 272 49.94 15.96 -32.93
CA ASN A 272 50.57 15.16 -31.88
C ASN A 272 50.39 15.67 -30.43
N ARG A 273 49.19 15.50 -29.85
CA ARG A 273 49.10 15.26 -28.41
C ARG A 273 49.37 13.78 -28.15
N VAL A 274 50.64 13.42 -28.01
CA VAL A 274 51.03 12.16 -27.38
C VAL A 274 50.60 12.26 -25.89
N PRO A 275 49.90 11.27 -25.31
CA PRO A 275 49.75 11.19 -23.87
C PRO A 275 51.14 10.96 -23.28
N VAL A 276 51.73 11.98 -22.66
CA VAL A 276 52.98 11.83 -21.93
C VAL A 276 52.68 10.97 -20.69
N PRO A 277 53.31 9.79 -20.52
CA PRO A 277 53.20 9.05 -19.28
C PRO A 277 53.86 9.86 -18.17
N SER A 278 53.12 10.11 -17.10
CA SER A 278 53.63 10.70 -15.86
C SER A 278 54.67 9.76 -15.25
N ASN A 279 55.95 10.02 -15.52
CA ASN A 279 57.07 9.67 -14.65
C ASN A 279 58.36 10.29 -15.20
N THR A 280 58.68 11.52 -14.77
CA THR A 280 60.04 11.90 -14.33
C THR A 280 60.05 13.33 -13.84
N SER A 281 60.51 13.51 -12.61
CA SER A 281 60.90 14.77 -12.02
C SER A 281 62.15 15.32 -12.70
N SER A 282 62.04 16.45 -13.39
CA SER A 282 63.19 17.31 -13.64
C SER A 282 62.75 18.76 -13.87
N ASN A 283 63.23 19.63 -12.98
CA ASN A 283 63.20 21.09 -13.12
C ASN A 283 63.84 21.52 -14.44
N SER A 284 63.06 22.21 -15.28
CA SER A 284 63.61 23.15 -16.26
C SER A 284 62.55 24.18 -16.64
N SER A 285 62.74 25.37 -16.12
CA SER A 285 62.13 26.62 -16.57
C SER A 285 62.49 26.89 -18.03
N ALA A 286 61.51 26.73 -18.93
CA ALA A 286 61.53 27.31 -20.26
C ALA A 286 60.09 27.69 -20.64
N GLY A 287 59.81 28.99 -20.59
CA GLY A 287 58.57 29.56 -21.08
C GLY A 287 58.40 29.23 -22.55
N SER A 288 57.44 28.37 -22.86
CA SER A 288 56.83 28.28 -24.17
C SER A 288 55.36 28.63 -23.97
N THR A 289 55.07 29.92 -24.11
CA THR A 289 53.72 30.40 -24.33
C THR A 289 53.28 29.87 -25.69
N ALA A 290 52.74 28.65 -25.71
CA ALA A 290 52.00 28.15 -26.85
C ALA A 290 50.74 29.01 -26.95
N SER A 291 50.89 30.11 -27.69
CA SER A 291 49.85 30.90 -28.31
C SER A 291 48.89 29.93 -29.02
N THR A 292 47.91 29.43 -28.28
CA THR A 292 46.76 28.74 -28.83
C THR A 292 45.94 29.86 -29.44
N SER A 293 46.18 30.14 -30.73
CA SER A 293 45.36 31.06 -31.49
C SER A 293 43.95 30.47 -31.52
N SER A 294 43.13 30.83 -30.52
CA SER A 294 41.70 30.63 -30.56
C SER A 294 41.20 31.48 -31.72
N THR A 295 41.02 30.86 -32.88
CA THR A 295 40.11 31.41 -33.89
C THR A 295 38.78 31.66 -33.17
N GLY A 296 38.16 32.82 -33.42
CA GLY A 296 36.93 33.22 -32.75
C GLY A 296 35.79 32.21 -32.92
N ILE A 297 34.66 32.47 -32.27
CA ILE A 297 33.45 31.64 -32.34
C ILE A 297 33.10 31.40 -33.82
N LEU A 298 33.12 30.13 -34.24
CA LEU A 298 32.77 29.75 -35.61
C LEU A 298 31.26 29.69 -35.81
N PHE A 299 30.56 29.21 -34.78
CA PHE A 299 29.12 29.04 -34.78
C PHE A 299 28.60 29.17 -33.35
N SER A 300 27.42 29.74 -33.17
CA SER A 300 26.72 29.71 -31.89
C SER A 300 25.22 29.60 -32.13
N GLY A 301 24.53 29.06 -31.14
CA GLY A 301 23.11 28.80 -31.25
C GLY A 301 22.46 28.50 -29.92
N LEU A 302 21.14 28.33 -29.97
CA LEU A 302 20.31 27.95 -28.85
C LEU A 302 19.53 26.69 -29.25
N VAL A 303 19.56 25.68 -28.39
CA VAL A 303 18.87 24.39 -28.60
C VAL A 303 17.92 24.17 -27.43
N PRO A 304 16.63 23.89 -27.66
CA PRO A 304 15.74 23.44 -26.60
C PRO A 304 16.29 22.17 -25.97
N ALA A 305 16.32 22.11 -24.64
CA ALA A 305 16.95 20.99 -23.96
C ALA A 305 16.16 19.68 -24.08
N THR A 306 14.92 19.72 -24.59
CA THR A 306 14.07 18.56 -24.91
C THR A 306 14.30 17.98 -26.31
N GLU A 307 15.11 18.63 -27.15
CA GLU A 307 15.34 18.23 -28.54
C GLU A 307 16.76 17.66 -28.72
N PRO A 308 16.99 16.80 -29.73
CA PRO A 308 18.33 16.32 -30.06
C PRO A 308 19.27 17.50 -30.31
N PHE A 309 20.39 17.53 -29.58
CA PHE A 309 21.40 18.55 -29.75
C PHE A 309 22.38 18.14 -30.86
N THR A 310 21.98 18.38 -32.10
CA THR A 310 22.84 18.23 -33.29
C THR A 310 23.32 19.59 -33.77
N ILE A 311 24.63 19.77 -33.90
CA ILE A 311 25.21 20.94 -34.58
C ILE A 311 25.23 20.64 -36.08
N GLN A 312 24.45 21.38 -36.86
CA GLN A 312 24.28 21.19 -38.32
C GLN A 312 24.61 22.47 -39.08
N GLY A 313 24.75 22.35 -40.41
CA GLY A 313 25.00 23.51 -41.28
C GLY A 313 26.44 24.07 -41.17
N ILE A 314 27.35 23.27 -40.62
CA ILE A 314 28.77 23.57 -40.47
C ILE A 314 29.58 22.95 -41.62
N ASN A 315 30.80 23.42 -41.83
CA ASN A 315 31.74 22.82 -42.78
C ASN A 315 33.10 22.69 -42.11
N LEU A 316 33.32 21.54 -41.48
CA LEU A 316 34.51 21.25 -40.70
C LEU A 316 35.70 20.95 -41.61
N THR A 317 36.85 21.50 -41.27
CA THR A 317 38.09 21.23 -42.00
C THR A 317 38.68 19.91 -41.54
N LEU A 318 38.97 19.02 -42.49
CA LEU A 318 39.53 17.69 -42.23
C LEU A 318 40.84 17.79 -41.41
N GLY A 319 40.93 17.02 -40.32
CA GLY A 319 42.11 16.95 -39.46
C GLY A 319 42.23 18.06 -38.42
N MET A 320 41.23 18.93 -38.31
CA MET A 320 41.15 19.97 -37.29
C MET A 320 40.39 19.48 -36.06
N LEU A 321 40.79 19.97 -34.89
CA LEU A 321 40.12 19.71 -33.62
C LEU A 321 39.11 20.83 -33.35
N TYR A 322 37.90 20.46 -32.93
CA TYR A 322 36.85 21.39 -32.56
C TYR A 322 36.45 21.17 -31.10
N THR A 323 36.10 22.22 -30.37
CA THR A 323 35.53 22.11 -29.02
C THR A 323 34.20 22.86 -28.95
N VAL A 324 33.28 22.31 -28.16
CA VAL A 324 31.96 22.91 -27.92
C VAL A 324 31.93 23.45 -26.50
N ARG A 325 31.65 24.74 -26.35
CA ARG A 325 31.33 25.34 -25.05
C ARG A 325 29.82 25.45 -24.92
N VAL A 326 29.28 24.95 -23.82
CA VAL A 326 27.83 24.93 -23.57
C VAL A 326 27.56 25.53 -22.20
N ARG A 327 26.47 26.30 -22.08
CA ARG A 327 25.83 26.63 -20.80
C ARG A 327 24.36 26.26 -20.88
N ALA A 328 23.78 25.85 -19.77
CA ALA A 328 22.37 25.49 -19.67
C ALA A 328 21.56 26.61 -18.98
N THR A 329 20.27 26.66 -19.30
CA THR A 329 19.27 27.42 -18.54
C THR A 329 18.26 26.42 -17.99
N ASP A 330 17.94 26.52 -16.70
CA ASP A 330 16.93 25.67 -16.05
C ASP A 330 15.48 26.14 -16.35
N ALA A 331 14.50 25.50 -15.70
CA ALA A 331 13.09 25.84 -15.76
C ALA A 331 12.70 27.09 -14.97
N ALA A 332 13.45 27.45 -13.93
CA ALA A 332 13.29 28.71 -13.18
C ALA A 332 13.92 29.92 -13.88
N GLY A 333 14.69 29.70 -14.94
CA GLY A 333 15.42 30.70 -15.71
C GLY A 333 16.80 31.04 -15.16
N ASN A 334 17.39 30.26 -14.25
CA ASN A 334 18.77 30.45 -13.84
C ASN A 334 19.72 29.95 -14.95
N GLN A 335 20.82 30.68 -15.14
CA GLN A 335 21.81 30.38 -16.18
C GLN A 335 23.06 29.80 -15.55
N GLY A 336 23.43 28.61 -16.00
CA GLY A 336 24.65 27.92 -15.63
C GLY A 336 25.92 28.58 -16.15
N GLN A 337 27.05 28.13 -15.63
CA GLN A 337 28.36 28.47 -16.19
C GLN A 337 28.64 27.68 -17.48
N PHE A 338 29.57 28.20 -18.30
CA PHE A 338 30.04 27.46 -19.46
C PHE A 338 30.90 26.27 -19.03
N ALA A 339 30.54 25.09 -19.53
CA ALA A 339 31.41 23.92 -19.60
C ALA A 339 31.94 23.78 -21.04
N GLU A 340 33.09 23.12 -21.19
CA GLU A 340 33.72 22.87 -22.49
C GLU A 340 33.96 21.37 -22.67
N SER A 341 33.70 20.85 -23.88
CA SER A 341 34.01 19.46 -24.24
C SER A 341 35.52 19.22 -24.33
N ASP A 342 35.93 17.95 -24.26
CA ASP A 342 37.33 17.54 -24.46
C ASP A 342 37.76 17.63 -25.94
N GLY A 343 36.78 17.66 -26.85
CA GLY A 343 36.90 18.09 -28.22
C GLY A 343 36.89 16.96 -29.22
N VAL A 344 36.33 17.24 -30.40
CA VAL A 344 36.08 16.26 -31.46
C VAL A 344 37.00 16.49 -32.66
N LEU A 345 37.64 15.42 -33.14
CA LEU A 345 38.46 15.47 -34.35
C LEU A 345 37.58 15.36 -35.60
N ALA A 346 37.68 16.36 -36.48
CA ALA A 346 36.99 16.33 -37.76
C ALA A 346 37.64 15.33 -38.72
N VAL A 347 36.96 14.20 -38.95
CA VAL A 347 37.40 13.16 -39.89
C VAL A 347 36.30 12.85 -40.89
N SER A 348 36.69 12.41 -42.09
CA SER A 348 35.71 11.95 -43.07
C SER A 348 35.12 10.59 -42.65
N ARG A 349 33.93 10.28 -43.14
CA ARG A 349 33.31 8.95 -42.97
C ARG A 349 34.17 7.78 -43.47
N ASN A 350 35.14 8.08 -44.34
CA ASN A 350 36.05 7.11 -44.94
C ASN A 350 37.31 6.85 -44.12
N ASP A 351 37.51 7.54 -43.00
CA ASP A 351 38.66 7.34 -42.14
C ASP A 351 38.65 5.93 -41.51
N SER A 352 39.82 5.32 -41.37
CA SER A 352 39.98 3.99 -40.79
C SER A 352 39.41 3.89 -39.37
N SER A 353 39.46 4.97 -38.60
CA SER A 353 38.91 5.02 -37.24
C SER A 353 37.39 4.95 -37.19
N CYS A 354 36.69 5.44 -38.23
CA CYS A 354 35.25 5.36 -38.33
C CYS A 354 34.82 4.01 -38.93
N ARG A 355 35.46 3.59 -40.04
CA ARG A 355 35.08 2.35 -40.75
C ARG A 355 35.32 1.07 -39.94
N ASN A 356 36.30 1.09 -39.06
CA ASN A 356 36.65 -0.05 -38.22
C ASN A 356 35.91 -0.02 -36.88
N ASP A 357 35.10 1.00 -36.62
CA ASP A 357 34.18 0.94 -35.49
C ASP A 357 33.08 -0.06 -35.83
N LEU A 358 33.00 -1.13 -35.04
CA LEU A 358 32.02 -2.21 -35.16
C LEU A 358 31.24 -2.37 -33.84
N GLN A 359 31.51 -1.51 -32.86
CA GLN A 359 30.88 -1.59 -31.55
C GLN A 359 29.68 -0.64 -31.53
N ALA A 360 28.55 -1.13 -31.04
CA ALA A 360 27.43 -0.27 -30.77
C ALA A 360 27.68 0.55 -29.49
N PRO A 361 27.06 1.74 -29.34
CA PRO A 361 27.25 2.57 -28.17
C PRO A 361 26.87 1.84 -26.87
N ARG A 362 27.63 2.09 -25.81
CA ARG A 362 27.34 1.58 -24.47
C ARG A 362 26.56 2.61 -23.68
N VAL A 363 25.41 2.21 -23.12
CA VAL A 363 24.57 3.08 -22.29
C VAL A 363 24.61 2.62 -20.83
N ILE A 364 24.84 3.56 -19.91
CA ILE A 364 24.88 3.36 -18.46
C ILE A 364 23.79 4.22 -17.82
N PRO A 365 22.72 3.61 -17.27
CA PRO A 365 21.73 4.33 -16.49
C PRO A 365 22.31 4.81 -15.16
N VAL A 366 22.15 6.09 -14.86
CA VAL A 366 22.50 6.74 -13.60
C VAL A 366 21.21 7.19 -12.93
N VAL A 367 20.92 6.63 -11.75
CA VAL A 367 19.68 6.87 -11.02
C VAL A 367 19.94 7.80 -9.85
N ASN A 368 19.18 8.91 -9.78
CA ASN A 368 19.16 9.82 -8.65
C ASN A 368 17.77 9.79 -7.99
N ARG A 369 17.70 9.58 -6.67
CA ARG A 369 16.44 9.38 -5.95
C ARG A 369 16.11 10.60 -5.09
N SER A 370 14.83 10.96 -5.08
CA SER A 370 14.24 11.86 -4.10
C SER A 370 13.00 11.20 -3.48
N CYS A 371 12.50 11.77 -2.39
CA CYS A 371 11.31 11.24 -1.71
C CYS A 371 10.03 11.30 -2.55
N THR A 372 9.96 12.13 -3.60
CA THR A 372 8.74 12.33 -4.40
C THR A 372 8.88 11.92 -5.87
N SER A 373 10.11 11.69 -6.31
CA SER A 373 10.43 11.33 -7.70
C SER A 373 11.83 10.75 -7.82
N LEU A 374 12.06 10.02 -8.91
CA LEU A 374 13.33 9.41 -9.27
C LEU A 374 13.74 9.90 -10.66
N HIS A 375 14.96 10.39 -10.81
CA HIS A 375 15.50 10.85 -12.09
C HIS A 375 16.51 9.85 -12.64
N VAL A 376 16.30 9.40 -13.88
CA VAL A 376 17.21 8.48 -14.59
C VAL A 376 17.90 9.21 -15.73
N GLN A 377 19.22 9.35 -15.64
CA GLN A 377 20.07 9.87 -16.73
C GLN A 377 20.70 8.68 -17.47
N LEU A 378 20.76 8.73 -18.80
CA LEU A 378 21.31 7.66 -19.63
C LEU A 378 22.66 8.10 -20.22
N ASP A 379 23.76 7.72 -19.58
CA ASP A 379 25.11 8.06 -20.05
C ASP A 379 25.52 7.16 -21.23
N CYS A 380 25.67 7.76 -22.42
CA CYS A 380 26.12 7.10 -23.63
C CYS A 380 27.62 7.28 -23.86
N GLN A 381 28.32 6.16 -24.04
CA GLN A 381 29.75 6.10 -24.26
C GLN A 381 30.02 5.42 -25.61
N ASP A 382 30.61 6.18 -26.53
CA ASP A 382 31.04 5.69 -27.85
C ASP A 382 32.23 6.51 -28.39
N SER A 383 33.07 5.90 -29.21
CA SER A 383 34.26 6.57 -29.76
C SER A 383 33.95 7.51 -30.93
N THR A 384 32.89 7.23 -31.67
CA THR A 384 32.40 8.01 -32.82
C THR A 384 31.20 8.90 -32.48
N GLY A 385 30.79 8.90 -31.21
CA GLY A 385 29.68 9.69 -30.69
C GLY A 385 28.34 8.95 -30.76
N CYS A 386 27.38 9.48 -30.02
CA CYS A 386 26.04 8.90 -29.91
C CYS A 386 25.03 9.76 -30.66
N ARG A 387 24.20 9.13 -31.48
CA ARG A 387 23.21 9.76 -32.34
C ARG A 387 21.87 9.04 -32.26
N ASN A 388 20.80 9.74 -32.67
CA ASN A 388 19.43 9.22 -32.76
C ASN A 388 18.99 8.61 -31.42
N PHE A 389 19.49 9.14 -30.31
CA PHE A 389 19.21 8.62 -29.00
C PHE A 389 17.75 8.89 -28.68
N LYS A 390 17.00 7.82 -28.47
CA LYS A 390 15.59 7.87 -28.12
C LYS A 390 15.32 7.05 -26.88
N TYR A 391 14.31 7.47 -26.14
CA TYR A 391 13.77 6.75 -25.01
C TYR A 391 12.25 6.63 -25.12
N GLY A 392 11.70 5.73 -24.32
CA GLY A 392 10.28 5.52 -24.17
C GLY A 392 10.01 5.16 -22.73
N LEU A 393 8.94 5.75 -22.20
CA LEU A 393 8.42 5.41 -20.90
C LEU A 393 7.21 4.51 -21.09
N LYS A 394 7.16 3.42 -20.35
CA LYS A 394 5.96 2.60 -20.31
C LYS A 394 5.69 2.04 -18.93
N ASP A 395 4.43 2.11 -18.58
CA ASP A 395 3.92 1.85 -17.24
C ASP A 395 3.65 0.37 -16.95
N LEU A 396 4.50 -0.51 -17.51
CA LEU A 396 4.63 -1.92 -17.13
C LEU A 396 3.74 -3.01 -17.79
N SER A 397 3.12 -2.79 -18.96
CA SER A 397 2.69 -3.94 -19.78
C SER A 397 2.79 -3.75 -21.32
N GLY A 398 3.53 -4.65 -21.98
CA GLY A 398 3.75 -4.71 -23.43
C GLY A 398 5.05 -4.06 -23.93
N SER A 399 5.32 -4.18 -25.24
CA SER A 399 6.56 -3.62 -25.85
C SER A 399 6.67 -2.13 -25.54
N CYS A 400 7.71 -1.75 -24.79
CA CYS A 400 8.13 -0.36 -24.64
C CYS A 400 8.76 0.07 -25.96
N VAL A 401 8.36 1.24 -26.48
CA VAL A 401 8.86 1.76 -27.76
C VAL A 401 9.58 3.07 -27.49
N ALA A 402 10.85 3.14 -27.89
CA ALA A 402 11.66 4.35 -27.76
C ALA A 402 11.32 5.34 -28.89
N ASN A 403 10.40 6.27 -28.61
CA ASN A 403 9.89 7.25 -29.58
C ASN A 403 10.23 8.72 -29.24
N GLN A 404 10.59 9.01 -27.99
CA GLN A 404 10.95 10.36 -27.54
C GLN A 404 12.44 10.59 -27.74
N ALA A 405 12.83 11.79 -28.20
CA ALA A 405 14.23 12.16 -28.32
C ALA A 405 14.90 12.28 -26.94
N TYR A 406 16.14 11.82 -26.83
CA TYR A 406 16.95 11.96 -25.63
C TYR A 406 18.13 12.91 -25.87
N SER A 407 18.34 13.84 -24.93
CA SER A 407 19.29 14.94 -25.02
C SER A 407 20.25 15.04 -23.83
N GLY A 408 20.27 14.02 -22.95
CA GLY A 408 21.14 13.98 -21.76
C GLY A 408 20.48 14.42 -20.45
N GLN A 409 19.22 14.90 -20.51
CA GLN A 409 18.43 15.26 -19.31
C GLN A 409 18.07 14.04 -18.46
N GLY A 410 17.80 14.28 -17.17
CA GLY A 410 17.25 13.26 -16.27
C GLY A 410 15.78 13.00 -16.57
N ILE A 411 15.41 11.75 -16.79
CA ILE A 411 14.02 11.34 -17.04
C ILE A 411 13.33 11.11 -15.70
N GLU A 412 12.26 11.85 -15.42
CA GLU A 412 11.52 11.79 -14.15
C GLU A 412 10.56 10.60 -14.09
N PHE A 413 10.55 9.90 -12.96
CA PHE A 413 9.62 8.85 -12.57
C PHE A 413 9.02 9.21 -11.22
N THR A 414 7.72 9.44 -11.16
CA THR A 414 6.97 9.56 -9.90
C THR A 414 6.38 8.22 -9.45
N LYS A 415 6.51 7.17 -10.29
CA LYS A 415 5.98 5.82 -10.09
C LYS A 415 6.87 4.80 -10.77
N SER A 416 6.74 3.53 -10.37
CA SER A 416 7.47 2.42 -11.02
C SER A 416 7.08 2.27 -12.49
N GLY A 417 8.06 2.05 -13.37
CA GLY A 417 7.85 1.97 -14.82
C GLY A 417 9.02 1.35 -15.57
N THR A 418 8.79 0.92 -16.81
CA THR A 418 9.84 0.45 -17.73
C THR A 418 10.37 1.59 -18.57
N LEU A 419 11.68 1.80 -18.51
CA LEU A 419 12.45 2.66 -19.40
C LEU A 419 12.99 1.81 -20.54
N CYS A 420 12.60 2.09 -21.78
CA CYS A 420 13.30 1.56 -22.94
C CYS A 420 14.04 2.66 -23.66
N TYR A 421 15.17 2.30 -24.25
CA TYR A 421 15.96 3.23 -25.01
C TYR A 421 16.66 2.56 -26.17
N THR A 422 16.92 3.36 -27.20
CA THR A 422 17.70 2.97 -28.36
C THR A 422 18.65 4.10 -28.73
N VAL A 423 19.88 3.75 -29.06
CA VAL A 423 20.91 4.69 -29.48
C VAL A 423 21.72 4.09 -30.61
N GLU A 424 22.18 4.93 -31.52
CA GLU A 424 23.00 4.53 -32.66
C GLU A 424 24.30 5.33 -32.67
N ASP A 425 25.38 4.75 -33.18
CA ASP A 425 26.61 5.50 -33.46
C ASP A 425 26.50 6.24 -34.82
N MET A 426 27.57 6.92 -35.22
CA MET A 426 27.62 7.59 -36.53
C MET A 426 27.71 6.63 -37.73
N MET A 427 28.09 5.38 -37.49
CA MET A 427 28.23 4.30 -38.48
C MET A 427 26.93 3.48 -38.67
N GLY A 428 25.94 3.66 -37.80
CA GLY A 428 24.65 2.96 -37.79
C GLY A 428 24.59 1.71 -36.93
N HIS A 429 25.59 1.42 -36.09
CA HIS A 429 25.47 0.35 -35.09
C HIS A 429 24.59 0.83 -33.95
N ASN A 430 23.64 0.00 -33.52
CA ASN A 430 22.66 0.39 -32.52
C ASN A 430 22.61 -0.57 -31.33
N THR A 431 22.23 0.00 -30.19
CA THR A 431 21.95 -0.72 -28.95
C THR A 431 20.53 -0.38 -28.53
N SER A 432 19.72 -1.40 -28.23
CA SER A 432 18.40 -1.22 -27.65
C SER A 432 18.26 -2.06 -26.38
N LYS A 433 17.79 -1.47 -25.28
CA LYS A 433 17.56 -2.16 -24.00
C LYS A 433 16.30 -1.62 -23.34
N SER A 434 15.70 -2.45 -22.48
CA SER A 434 14.63 -2.08 -21.56
C SER A 434 15.04 -2.39 -20.12
N GLU A 435 14.72 -1.50 -19.20
CA GLU A 435 15.04 -1.61 -17.78
C GLU A 435 13.84 -1.22 -16.92
N LEU A 436 13.62 -1.95 -15.83
CA LEU A 436 12.57 -1.67 -14.87
C LEU A 436 13.09 -0.69 -13.83
N ILE A 437 12.46 0.48 -13.75
CA ILE A 437 12.72 1.51 -12.74
C ILE A 437 11.68 1.34 -11.62
N THR A 438 12.15 1.09 -10.41
CA THR A 438 11.29 0.84 -9.24
C THR A 438 11.29 2.06 -8.32
N PHE A 439 10.12 2.65 -8.14
CA PHE A 439 9.79 3.64 -7.11
C PHE A 439 8.96 2.91 -6.04
N ALA A 440 9.50 2.79 -4.83
CA ALA A 440 8.91 2.00 -3.76
C ALA A 440 7.99 2.88 -2.90
N ASP A 441 6.70 2.81 -3.21
CA ASP A 441 5.61 3.55 -2.58
C ASP A 441 4.47 2.53 -2.38
N THR A 442 4.21 2.16 -1.12
CA THR A 442 3.38 0.99 -0.77
C THR A 442 1.90 1.33 -0.71
N ASP A 443 1.59 2.52 -0.20
CA ASP A 443 0.23 3.04 -0.03
C ASP A 443 -0.21 3.95 -1.20
N GLY A 444 0.73 4.33 -2.08
CA GLY A 444 0.46 5.01 -3.33
C GLY A 444 0.23 6.50 -3.15
N ASP A 445 0.68 7.08 -2.05
CA ASP A 445 0.46 8.49 -1.70
C ASP A 445 1.40 9.46 -2.43
N GLY A 446 2.39 8.92 -3.16
CA GLY A 446 3.39 9.65 -3.94
C GLY A 446 4.70 9.93 -3.20
N ILE A 447 4.88 9.42 -1.98
CA ILE A 447 6.10 9.52 -1.18
C ILE A 447 6.80 8.16 -1.12
N GLU A 448 8.11 8.12 -1.36
CA GLU A 448 8.89 6.89 -1.26
C GLU A 448 8.88 6.39 0.19
N ASN A 449 8.66 5.08 0.40
CA ASN A 449 8.55 4.43 1.71
C ASN A 449 9.68 4.80 2.72
N SER A 450 10.88 5.13 2.24
CA SER A 450 12.01 5.51 3.10
C SER A 450 11.89 6.91 3.69
N CYS A 451 11.06 7.76 3.10
CA CYS A 451 10.79 9.13 3.53
C CYS A 451 9.39 9.28 4.13
N ASP A 452 8.49 8.34 3.85
CA ASP A 452 7.12 8.34 4.32
C ASP A 452 7.05 8.06 5.83
N GLN A 453 6.42 8.98 6.57
CA GLN A 453 6.20 8.88 8.02
C GLN A 453 4.87 8.19 8.35
N CYS A 454 3.99 8.00 7.38
CA CYS A 454 2.64 7.49 7.51
C CYS A 454 2.40 6.39 6.46
N ALA A 455 2.95 5.20 6.73
CA ALA A 455 2.99 4.02 5.83
C ALA A 455 1.64 3.49 5.30
N ALA A 456 0.52 4.10 5.67
CA ALA A 456 -0.82 3.68 5.27
C ALA A 456 -1.73 4.90 5.05
N THR A 457 -1.31 5.83 4.22
CA THR A 457 -2.13 6.94 3.75
C THR A 457 -3.28 6.46 2.90
N GLN A 458 -4.48 7.00 3.17
CA GLN A 458 -5.69 6.56 2.48
C GLN A 458 -5.58 6.84 0.97
N ALA A 459 -5.92 5.85 0.14
CA ALA A 459 -5.83 6.00 -1.31
C ALA A 459 -6.56 7.25 -1.83
N GLY A 460 -5.89 7.99 -2.69
CA GLY A 460 -6.37 9.26 -3.25
C GLY A 460 -6.34 10.44 -2.29
N ALA A 461 -5.93 10.27 -1.02
CA ALA A 461 -5.77 11.37 -0.08
C ALA A 461 -4.61 12.28 -0.47
N ILE A 462 -4.64 13.52 0.03
CA ILE A 462 -3.58 14.49 -0.20
C ILE A 462 -2.55 14.36 0.93
N ALA A 463 -1.44 13.69 0.66
CA ALA A 463 -0.29 13.62 1.56
C ALA A 463 0.58 14.87 1.47
N GLY A 464 1.07 15.36 2.61
CA GLY A 464 2.11 16.40 2.65
C GLY A 464 3.51 15.86 2.38
N GLU A 465 4.54 16.69 2.60
CA GLU A 465 5.95 16.28 2.42
C GLU A 465 6.40 15.13 3.33
N SER A 466 5.65 14.87 4.42
CA SER A 466 5.92 13.76 5.33
C SER A 466 5.19 12.46 4.97
N GLY A 467 4.45 12.42 3.87
CA GLY A 467 3.61 11.26 3.51
C GLY A 467 2.34 11.12 4.35
N CYS A 468 1.96 12.15 5.12
CA CYS A 468 0.77 12.08 5.99
C CYS A 468 -0.37 12.93 5.44
N ALA A 469 -1.58 12.37 5.40
CA ALA A 469 -2.80 13.13 5.13
C ALA A 469 -3.19 14.07 6.28
N SER A 470 -4.19 14.93 6.06
CA SER A 470 -4.64 15.93 7.04
C SER A 470 -5.29 15.32 8.29
N ASP A 471 -5.82 14.11 8.17
CA ASP A 471 -6.44 13.30 9.23
C ASP A 471 -5.48 12.26 9.83
N GLN A 472 -4.24 12.18 9.32
CA GLN A 472 -3.22 11.26 9.82
C GLN A 472 -2.13 12.06 10.53
N ASN A 473 -2.08 11.93 11.85
CA ASN A 473 -1.00 12.51 12.65
C ASN A 473 0.22 11.60 12.63
N ARG A 474 1.41 12.21 12.69
CA ARG A 474 2.70 11.50 12.78
C ARG A 474 2.62 10.45 13.89
N GLU A 475 3.11 9.24 13.66
CA GLU A 475 3.15 8.19 14.69
C GLU A 475 3.81 8.66 16.01
N GLY A 476 4.66 9.69 15.96
CA GLY A 476 5.28 10.32 17.12
C GLY A 476 4.43 11.40 17.83
N GLU A 477 3.56 12.12 17.12
CA GLU A 477 2.65 13.11 17.72
C GLU A 477 1.44 12.43 18.38
N GLN A 478 1.00 11.28 17.85
CA GLN A 478 -0.11 10.50 18.42
C GLN A 478 0.17 9.89 19.81
N ARG A 479 1.43 9.86 20.26
CA ARG A 479 1.84 9.19 21.51
C ARG A 479 2.45 10.12 22.54
N THR A 480 2.67 11.39 22.20
CA THR A 480 3.18 12.36 23.16
C THR A 480 1.99 12.81 23.99
N ASP A 481 2.05 12.55 25.30
CA ASP A 481 1.05 12.87 26.32
C ASP A 481 1.85 13.46 27.48
N THR A 482 2.03 14.78 27.43
CA THR A 482 3.00 15.54 28.22
C THR A 482 2.59 15.60 29.69
N ASP A 483 1.30 15.70 29.96
CA ASP A 483 0.74 15.78 31.29
C ASP A 483 0.25 14.43 31.83
N LYS A 484 0.21 13.40 30.98
CA LYS A 484 -0.05 11.99 31.30
C LYS A 484 -1.47 11.73 31.74
N ASP A 485 -2.42 12.51 31.23
CA ASP A 485 -3.83 12.28 31.48
C ASP A 485 -4.37 11.13 30.62
N GLY A 486 -3.75 10.84 29.46
CA GLY A 486 -4.13 9.77 28.55
C GLY A 486 -4.73 10.27 27.23
N LEU A 487 -4.87 11.58 27.05
CA LEU A 487 -5.04 12.23 25.77
C LEU A 487 -3.65 12.57 25.18
N PRO A 488 -3.44 12.44 23.87
CA PRO A 488 -2.22 12.94 23.26
C PRO A 488 -2.23 14.46 23.17
N ASP A 489 -1.06 15.08 23.37
CA ASP A 489 -0.78 16.51 23.22
C ASP A 489 -1.44 17.14 21.99
N TYR A 490 -1.42 16.43 20.86
CA TYR A 490 -1.97 16.95 19.62
C TYR A 490 -3.49 17.12 19.71
N PHE A 491 -4.19 16.18 20.37
CA PHE A 491 -5.64 16.15 20.47
C PHE A 491 -6.08 17.30 21.36
N GLU A 492 -5.41 17.48 22.49
CA GLU A 492 -5.68 18.57 23.40
C GLU A 492 -5.37 19.94 22.77
N LYS A 493 -4.27 20.06 22.01
CA LYS A 493 -3.96 21.28 21.23
C LYS A 493 -4.97 21.56 20.12
N LEU A 494 -5.56 20.52 19.52
CA LEU A 494 -6.57 20.66 18.46
C LEU A 494 -7.90 21.20 19.02
N TYR A 495 -8.18 20.93 20.29
CA TYR A 495 -9.44 21.21 20.96
C TYR A 495 -9.27 22.14 22.19
N GLU A 496 -8.21 22.94 22.21
CA GLU A 496 -7.93 23.95 23.25
C GLU A 496 -9.14 24.89 23.48
N GLN A 497 -9.95 25.12 22.45
CA GLN A 497 -11.16 25.94 22.53
C GLN A 497 -12.25 25.43 23.47
N CYS A 498 -12.34 24.12 23.75
CA CYS A 498 -13.27 23.59 24.76
C CYS A 498 -12.66 23.40 26.14
N GLY A 499 -11.39 23.77 26.33
CA GLY A 499 -10.74 23.78 27.64
C GLY A 499 -9.74 22.64 27.86
N LEU A 500 -9.40 21.86 26.84
CA LEU A 500 -8.33 20.87 26.91
C LEU A 500 -6.94 21.53 26.94
N ASN A 501 -6.02 21.00 27.74
CA ASN A 501 -4.67 21.54 27.85
C ASN A 501 -3.61 20.47 28.11
N TYR A 502 -2.78 20.21 27.10
CA TYR A 502 -1.65 19.26 27.11
C TYR A 502 -0.59 19.44 28.22
N LEU A 503 -0.68 20.47 29.06
CA LEU A 503 0.21 20.70 30.19
C LEU A 503 -0.45 20.47 31.54
N SER A 504 -1.74 20.14 31.60
CA SER A 504 -2.55 20.08 32.81
C SER A 504 -3.59 18.96 32.74
N PRO A 505 -3.44 17.86 33.51
CA PRO A 505 -4.32 16.69 33.41
C PRO A 505 -5.79 16.93 33.82
N ASP A 506 -6.04 18.05 34.49
CA ASP A 506 -7.34 18.53 34.95
C ASP A 506 -7.27 20.05 34.89
N GLN A 507 -7.71 20.63 33.78
CA GLN A 507 -7.56 22.04 33.49
C GLN A 507 -8.45 22.91 34.41
N ASN A 508 -9.62 22.40 34.80
CA ASN A 508 -10.60 23.16 35.57
C ASN A 508 -10.51 22.93 37.10
N ASN A 509 -9.68 21.98 37.54
CA ASN A 509 -9.47 21.54 38.91
C ASN A 509 -10.74 21.08 39.63
N ASP A 510 -11.69 20.49 38.90
CA ASP A 510 -12.92 19.94 39.48
C ASP A 510 -12.76 18.49 39.97
N GLY A 511 -11.60 17.88 39.71
CA GLY A 511 -11.24 16.54 40.12
C GLY A 511 -11.60 15.44 39.11
N ILE A 512 -12.09 15.81 37.92
CA ILE A 512 -12.24 14.95 36.75
C ILE A 512 -11.07 15.26 35.80
N LEU A 513 -10.44 14.23 35.22
CA LEU A 513 -9.38 14.45 34.24
C LEU A 513 -9.99 14.90 32.91
N ASP A 514 -9.27 15.73 32.17
CA ASP A 514 -9.69 16.28 30.88
C ASP A 514 -10.18 15.17 29.91
N ARG A 515 -9.48 14.02 29.85
CA ARG A 515 -9.90 12.83 29.09
C ARG A 515 -11.29 12.27 29.43
N ASP A 516 -11.71 12.42 30.69
CA ASP A 516 -12.89 11.80 31.29
C ASP A 516 -14.05 12.82 31.36
N GLU A 517 -13.81 14.07 30.92
CA GLU A 517 -14.82 15.12 30.79
C GLU A 517 -15.62 14.98 29.49
N ASP A 518 -16.89 15.41 29.55
CA ASP A 518 -17.85 15.51 28.44
C ASP A 518 -18.11 17.01 28.21
N TYR A 519 -17.26 17.64 27.39
CA TYR A 519 -17.20 19.10 27.25
C TYR A 519 -18.40 19.70 26.51
N ASP A 520 -19.00 18.94 25.59
CA ASP A 520 -20.12 19.37 24.76
C ASP A 520 -21.47 18.79 25.20
N THR A 521 -21.49 17.96 26.24
CA THR A 521 -22.65 17.34 26.87
C THR A 521 -23.39 16.34 25.99
N ASP A 522 -22.67 15.70 25.07
CA ASP A 522 -23.21 14.73 24.11
C ASP A 522 -23.19 13.26 24.61
N THR A 523 -22.73 13.05 25.85
CA THR A 523 -22.60 11.78 26.59
C THR A 523 -21.35 10.95 26.32
N TYR A 524 -20.42 11.41 25.48
CA TYR A 524 -19.11 10.79 25.29
C TYR A 524 -18.04 11.59 26.03
N SER A 525 -17.03 10.90 26.56
CA SER A 525 -15.88 11.61 27.13
C SER A 525 -14.90 11.99 26.02
N ALA A 526 -14.10 13.03 26.26
CA ALA A 526 -13.08 13.48 25.32
C ALA A 526 -12.15 12.34 24.83
N TYR A 527 -11.84 11.37 25.69
CA TYR A 527 -11.10 10.16 25.32
C TYR A 527 -11.86 9.21 24.38
N GLU A 528 -13.16 9.01 24.60
CA GLU A 528 -13.99 8.18 23.73
C GLU A 528 -14.15 8.81 22.34
N GLU A 529 -14.20 10.14 22.31
CA GLU A 529 -14.25 10.94 21.09
C GLU A 529 -12.92 10.95 20.35
N TYR A 530 -11.80 11.06 21.07
CA TYR A 530 -10.45 10.83 20.55
C TYR A 530 -10.34 9.46 19.86
N LEU A 531 -10.82 8.38 20.50
CA LEU A 531 -10.81 7.03 19.91
C LEU A 531 -11.74 6.90 18.70
N ALA A 532 -12.80 7.70 18.63
CA ALA A 532 -13.77 7.71 17.55
C ALA A 532 -13.41 8.68 16.40
N GLY A 533 -12.47 9.60 16.64
CA GLY A 533 -12.11 10.68 15.72
C GLY A 533 -13.18 11.76 15.58
N SER A 534 -13.95 12.01 16.64
CA SER A 534 -14.97 13.08 16.70
C SER A 534 -14.47 14.32 17.44
N ASP A 535 -15.19 15.44 17.27
CA ASP A 535 -14.91 16.74 17.90
C ASP A 535 -15.52 16.85 19.32
N PRO A 536 -14.70 16.83 20.39
CA PRO A 536 -15.16 16.94 21.78
C PRO A 536 -15.75 18.29 22.15
N CYS A 537 -15.68 19.27 21.25
CA CYS A 537 -16.29 20.56 21.44
C CYS A 537 -17.66 20.67 20.72
N SER A 538 -18.18 19.61 20.10
CA SER A 538 -19.35 19.69 19.20
C SER A 538 -20.33 18.52 19.33
N ALA A 539 -21.42 18.77 20.05
CA ALA A 539 -22.49 17.78 20.31
C ALA A 539 -23.26 17.30 19.05
N THR A 540 -22.91 17.81 17.86
CA THR A 540 -23.44 17.36 16.58
C THR A 540 -22.58 16.31 15.89
N ASP A 541 -21.34 16.11 16.34
CA ASP A 541 -20.36 15.19 15.77
C ASP A 541 -20.26 13.88 16.56
N ILE A 542 -21.38 13.19 16.71
CA ILE A 542 -21.49 12.05 17.62
C ILE A 542 -20.64 10.85 17.14
N PRO A 543 -19.80 10.24 18.01
CA PRO A 543 -19.12 8.98 17.75
C PRO A 543 -20.03 7.89 17.15
N MET A 544 -19.79 7.49 15.91
CA MET A 544 -20.47 6.33 15.33
C MET A 544 -19.96 5.05 16.00
N LYS A 545 -20.72 4.51 16.96
CA LYS A 545 -20.38 3.26 17.69
C LYS A 545 -19.98 2.12 16.74
N LYS A 546 -18.68 1.81 16.69
CA LYS A 546 -18.17 0.48 16.36
C LYS A 546 -18.61 -0.47 17.48
N ASN A 547 -19.46 -1.45 17.16
CA ASN A 547 -19.67 -2.59 18.05
C ASN A 547 -18.49 -3.56 17.88
N GLU A 548 -17.44 -3.44 18.70
CA GLU A 548 -16.83 -4.63 19.33
C GLU A 548 -15.83 -4.27 20.43
N SER A 549 -16.03 -4.94 21.55
CA SER A 549 -15.20 -5.01 22.75
C SER A 549 -13.78 -5.50 22.47
N ILE A 550 -12.77 -4.68 22.78
CA ILE A 550 -11.37 -5.11 22.91
C ILE A 550 -11.01 -5.06 24.40
N LYS A 551 -10.66 -6.22 24.97
CA LYS A 551 -9.97 -6.29 26.26
C LYS A 551 -8.50 -5.88 26.05
N PRO A 552 -7.91 -5.02 26.89
CA PRO A 552 -6.52 -4.62 26.72
C PRO A 552 -5.53 -5.76 27.07
N PRO A 553 -4.39 -5.84 26.37
CA PRO A 553 -3.30 -6.76 26.69
C PRO A 553 -2.52 -6.28 27.92
N VAL A 554 -2.00 -7.25 28.65
CA VAL A 554 -1.20 -7.09 29.88
C VAL A 554 0.29 -7.23 29.57
N ASN A 555 1.11 -6.44 30.28
CA ASN A 555 2.57 -6.53 30.60
C ASN A 555 3.50 -5.55 29.86
N GLN A 556 4.56 -5.01 30.46
CA GLN A 556 5.11 -4.91 31.83
C GLN A 556 6.25 -3.89 31.76
N GLY A 557 6.46 -3.07 32.80
CA GLY A 557 7.78 -2.48 33.05
C GLY A 557 7.79 -1.06 33.61
N GLU A 558 7.69 -0.93 34.93
CA GLU A 558 8.23 0.22 35.67
C GLU A 558 9.10 -0.31 36.84
N PRO A 559 10.23 0.33 37.20
CA PRO A 559 10.85 0.17 38.50
C PRO A 559 10.45 1.28 39.49
N THR A 560 9.82 0.83 40.59
CA THR A 560 9.59 1.37 41.95
C THR A 560 10.58 2.43 42.49
N ALA A 561 10.29 3.33 43.46
CA ALA A 561 9.55 3.25 44.75
C ALA A 561 9.53 4.66 45.45
N PRO A 562 9.14 4.86 46.76
CA PRO A 562 8.12 4.26 47.65
C PRO A 562 7.24 5.31 48.42
N SER A 563 6.04 4.98 48.91
CA SER A 563 5.67 4.64 50.33
C SER A 563 4.22 5.17 50.54
N SER A 564 3.29 4.66 51.37
CA SER A 564 3.30 3.88 52.60
C SER A 564 1.88 3.30 52.90
N GLU A 565 1.86 2.00 53.24
CA GLU A 565 0.99 1.24 54.16
C GLU A 565 -0.57 1.32 54.17
N LYS A 566 -1.19 0.20 53.75
CA LYS A 566 -2.24 -0.49 54.52
C LYS A 566 -1.97 -2.02 54.54
N SER A 567 -2.09 -2.62 55.72
CA SER A 567 -1.70 -4.01 56.02
C SER A 567 -2.66 -5.07 55.43
N ASN A 568 -2.11 -5.99 54.62
CA ASN A 568 -2.86 -7.11 54.04
C ASN A 568 -2.69 -8.40 54.85
N VAL A 569 -3.56 -8.56 55.86
CA VAL A 569 -3.67 -9.78 56.69
C VAL A 569 -3.88 -11.05 55.85
N LEU A 570 -4.56 -10.93 54.71
CA LEU A 570 -4.83 -12.05 53.80
C LEU A 570 -3.55 -12.58 53.13
N ALA A 571 -2.59 -11.71 52.82
CA ALA A 571 -1.31 -12.10 52.24
C ALA A 571 -0.44 -12.87 53.23
N TRP A 572 -0.45 -12.47 54.51
CA TRP A 572 0.23 -13.21 55.58
C TRP A 572 -0.38 -14.59 55.81
N ILE A 573 -1.70 -14.73 55.70
CA ILE A 573 -2.36 -16.04 55.79
C ILE A 573 -1.92 -16.95 54.63
N PHE A 574 -1.92 -16.45 53.39
CA PHE A 574 -1.44 -17.23 52.24
C PHE A 574 0.04 -17.58 52.33
N LEU A 575 0.86 -16.67 52.86
CA LEU A 575 2.29 -16.91 53.06
C LEU A 575 2.54 -17.98 54.12
N ILE A 576 1.81 -17.97 55.23
CA ILE A 576 1.91 -19.01 56.27
C ILE A 576 1.42 -20.37 55.75
N VAL A 577 0.31 -20.41 55.01
CA VAL A 577 -0.21 -21.65 54.40
C VAL A 577 0.75 -22.19 53.33
N GLY A 578 1.36 -21.31 52.53
CA GLY A 578 2.38 -21.66 51.56
C GLY A 578 3.63 -22.24 52.22
N ILE A 579 4.13 -21.60 53.28
CA ILE A 579 5.28 -22.09 54.05
C ILE A 579 4.99 -23.46 54.68
N LEU A 580 3.80 -23.65 55.26
CA LEU A 580 3.39 -24.96 55.81
C LEU A 580 3.29 -26.03 54.73
N SER A 581 2.85 -25.68 53.52
CA SER A 581 2.78 -26.61 52.38
C SER A 581 4.17 -27.01 51.87
N VAL A 582 5.12 -26.07 51.86
CA VAL A 582 6.52 -26.36 51.50
C VAL A 582 7.18 -27.22 52.58
N PHE A 583 7.03 -26.91 53.87
CA PHE A 583 7.53 -27.76 54.93
C PHE A 583 6.88 -29.15 54.91
N GLY A 584 5.58 -29.23 54.64
CA GLY A 584 4.88 -30.50 54.43
C GLY A 584 5.45 -31.30 53.26
N GLY A 585 5.74 -30.64 52.13
CA GLY A 585 6.37 -31.26 50.95
C GLY A 585 7.80 -31.72 51.20
N VAL A 586 8.60 -30.93 51.91
CA VAL A 586 9.98 -31.29 52.28
C VAL A 586 9.99 -32.44 53.30
N ILE A 587 9.10 -32.42 54.29
CA ILE A 587 8.94 -33.53 55.25
C ILE A 587 8.47 -34.80 54.52
N TYR A 588 7.56 -34.68 53.55
CA TYR A 588 7.10 -35.81 52.73
C TYR A 588 8.21 -36.37 51.84
N LEU A 589 9.02 -35.51 51.21
CA LEU A 589 10.17 -35.95 50.40
C LEU A 589 11.25 -36.60 51.27
N ILE A 590 11.55 -36.06 52.45
CA ILE A 590 12.47 -36.68 53.40
C ILE A 590 11.91 -38.03 53.88
N TYR A 591 10.59 -38.13 54.13
CA TYR A 591 9.94 -39.39 54.47
C TYR A 591 10.04 -40.40 53.32
N TYR A 592 9.74 -39.99 52.09
CA TYR A 592 9.82 -40.82 50.89
C TYR A 592 11.23 -41.36 50.70
N TYR A 593 12.24 -40.48 50.66
CA TYR A 593 13.64 -40.88 50.43
C TYR A 593 14.28 -41.64 51.60
N LYS A 594 13.75 -41.52 52.83
CA LYS A 594 14.29 -42.22 54.01
C LYS A 594 13.63 -43.59 54.25
N TYR A 595 12.41 -43.82 53.77
CA TYR A 595 11.66 -45.05 54.08
C TYR A 595 11.32 -45.94 52.87
N SER A 596 11.59 -45.52 51.62
CA SER A 596 11.53 -46.43 50.46
C SER A 596 12.89 -47.09 50.20
N ALA A 597 13.06 -48.32 50.69
CA ALA A 597 14.21 -49.18 50.40
C ALA A 597 14.10 -49.87 49.01
N PRO A 598 15.23 -50.28 48.39
CA PRO A 598 15.29 -50.72 46.99
C PRO A 598 15.29 -52.25 46.81
N SER A 599 14.97 -52.73 45.61
CA SER A 599 15.32 -54.07 45.08
C SER A 599 15.32 -53.96 43.55
N ALA A 600 16.44 -53.96 42.83
CA ALA A 600 17.45 -54.99 42.61
C ALA A 600 17.02 -56.13 41.66
N SER A 601 17.80 -56.26 40.58
CA SER A 601 18.11 -57.46 39.78
C SER A 601 17.02 -58.05 38.87
N GLY A 602 17.32 -58.56 37.66
CA GLY A 602 18.61 -58.72 37.01
C GLY A 602 18.54 -59.39 35.62
N ARG A 603 19.74 -59.56 35.03
CA ARG A 603 20.23 -60.55 34.02
C ARG A 603 19.37 -60.80 32.76
N SER A 604 19.85 -60.37 31.59
CA SER A 604 20.85 -61.03 30.71
C SER A 604 20.32 -62.26 29.98
N LEU A 605 20.31 -62.23 28.64
CA LEU A 605 20.91 -63.25 27.78
C LEU A 605 21.12 -62.72 26.35
N ARG A 606 22.15 -63.27 25.73
CA ARG A 606 22.91 -62.86 24.56
C ARG A 606 22.47 -63.69 23.34
N GLY A 607 22.52 -63.13 22.13
CA GLY A 607 22.35 -63.89 20.87
C GLY A 607 22.71 -63.06 19.63
N GLU A 608 23.65 -63.58 18.85
CA GLU A 608 24.40 -62.97 17.73
C GLU A 608 23.70 -63.25 16.35
N PRO A 609 24.28 -63.02 15.14
CA PRO A 609 23.69 -62.13 14.12
C PRO A 609 23.36 -62.73 12.71
N GLN A 610 22.48 -62.02 11.96
CA GLN A 610 22.28 -61.93 10.47
C GLN A 610 22.04 -63.23 9.61
N PRO A 611 21.71 -63.22 8.28
CA PRO A 611 21.31 -62.15 7.31
C PRO A 611 20.09 -62.47 6.36
N ALA A 612 19.71 -61.46 5.57
CA ALA A 612 19.08 -61.38 4.22
C ALA A 612 18.38 -62.57 3.52
N ARG A 613 17.23 -62.30 2.86
CA ARG A 613 16.93 -62.68 1.45
C ARG A 613 15.61 -62.09 0.89
N SER A 614 15.57 -62.06 -0.44
CA SER A 614 14.74 -61.32 -1.39
C SER A 614 13.64 -62.14 -2.10
N PHE A 615 12.83 -61.42 -2.90
CA PHE A 615 12.06 -61.79 -4.12
C PHE A 615 10.65 -62.40 -4.01
N GLY A 616 9.72 -61.83 -4.80
CA GLY A 616 8.45 -62.45 -5.21
C GLY A 616 7.47 -61.49 -5.91
N THR A 617 7.40 -61.56 -7.24
CA THR A 617 6.55 -60.79 -8.19
C THR A 617 5.30 -61.57 -8.67
N ALA A 618 4.34 -60.80 -9.23
CA ALA A 618 3.30 -61.16 -10.24
C ALA A 618 2.04 -61.91 -9.73
N THR A 619 0.78 -61.77 -10.21
CA THR A 619 0.07 -61.02 -11.28
C THR A 619 -1.44 -61.36 -11.18
N GLY A 620 -2.36 -60.49 -11.66
CA GLY A 620 -3.61 -60.94 -12.33
C GLY A 620 -4.95 -60.29 -11.95
N GLY A 621 -5.63 -59.67 -12.94
CA GLY A 621 -7.11 -59.59 -13.02
C GLY A 621 -7.77 -58.20 -13.16
N VAL A 622 -7.77 -57.62 -14.37
CA VAL A 622 -8.31 -56.26 -14.67
C VAL A 622 -9.75 -56.24 -15.23
N LEU A 623 -10.40 -57.36 -15.54
CA LEU A 623 -11.63 -57.33 -16.36
C LEU A 623 -12.96 -57.63 -15.66
N ASP A 624 -13.01 -57.76 -14.33
CA ASP A 624 -14.28 -58.02 -13.61
C ASP A 624 -14.78 -56.88 -12.70
N ALA A 625 -14.05 -55.75 -12.65
CA ALA A 625 -14.39 -54.60 -11.80
C ALA A 625 -15.13 -53.46 -12.53
N TRP A 626 -15.13 -53.45 -13.87
CA TRP A 626 -15.63 -52.31 -14.65
C TRP A 626 -17.15 -52.33 -14.86
N SER A 627 -17.76 -53.52 -14.92
CA SER A 627 -19.21 -53.69 -15.14
C SER A 627 -20.06 -53.34 -13.92
N ARG A 628 -19.50 -53.41 -12.69
CA ARG A 628 -20.24 -53.06 -11.46
C ARG A 628 -20.29 -51.56 -11.18
N ARG A 629 -19.26 -50.78 -11.59
CA ARG A 629 -19.22 -49.31 -11.39
C ARG A 629 -20.12 -48.50 -12.32
N LEU A 630 -20.43 -49.03 -13.50
CA LEU A 630 -21.24 -48.33 -14.51
C LEU A 630 -22.75 -48.33 -14.21
N LEU A 631 -23.23 -49.28 -13.39
CA LEU A 631 -24.63 -49.38 -12.96
C LEU A 631 -24.95 -48.56 -11.69
N GLU A 632 -23.95 -48.25 -10.85
CA GLU A 632 -24.12 -47.34 -9.70
C GLU A 632 -24.14 -45.86 -10.10
N SER A 633 -23.42 -45.47 -11.16
CA SER A 633 -23.36 -44.08 -11.63
C SER A 633 -24.68 -43.58 -12.25
N ARG A 634 -25.51 -44.48 -12.80
CA ARG A 634 -26.79 -44.10 -13.42
C ARG A 634 -27.94 -43.93 -12.42
N LYS A 635 -27.86 -44.49 -11.20
CA LYS A 635 -28.88 -44.27 -10.15
C LYS A 635 -28.68 -42.96 -9.38
N ASN A 636 -27.45 -42.50 -9.20
CA ASN A 636 -27.18 -41.25 -8.46
C ASN A 636 -27.50 -39.98 -9.27
N ARG A 637 -27.41 -40.01 -10.61
CA ARG A 637 -27.74 -38.86 -11.48
C ARG A 637 -29.23 -38.52 -11.55
N THR A 638 -30.13 -39.48 -11.30
CA THR A 638 -31.59 -39.23 -11.30
C THR A 638 -32.12 -38.76 -9.95
N GLN A 639 -31.34 -38.89 -8.87
CA GLN A 639 -31.66 -38.31 -7.56
C GLN A 639 -31.15 -36.87 -7.40
N GLN A 640 -29.98 -36.53 -7.96
CA GLN A 640 -29.44 -35.16 -7.89
C GLN A 640 -30.20 -34.13 -8.75
N SER A 641 -30.83 -34.54 -9.87
CA SER A 641 -31.66 -33.62 -10.66
C SER A 641 -33.02 -33.30 -10.01
N LYS A 642 -33.44 -34.05 -8.99
CA LYS A 642 -34.65 -33.76 -8.20
C LYS A 642 -34.38 -32.82 -7.01
N THR A 643 -33.12 -32.64 -6.61
CA THR A 643 -32.73 -31.68 -5.57
C THR A 643 -32.49 -30.27 -6.10
N SER A 644 -31.98 -30.12 -7.34
CA SER A 644 -31.73 -28.79 -7.93
C SER A 644 -32.99 -28.09 -8.48
N ALA A 645 -34.13 -28.79 -8.58
CA ALA A 645 -35.41 -28.17 -8.91
C ALA A 645 -36.20 -27.66 -7.68
N ARG A 646 -35.58 -27.62 -6.48
CA ARG A 646 -36.24 -27.17 -5.23
C ARG A 646 -35.63 -25.94 -4.57
N GLN A 647 -34.62 -25.30 -5.16
CA GLN A 647 -33.99 -24.09 -4.59
C GLN A 647 -34.48 -22.76 -5.16
N ASN A 648 -35.50 -22.75 -6.03
CA ASN A 648 -36.06 -21.51 -6.61
C ASN A 648 -37.43 -21.09 -6.04
N VAL A 649 -37.81 -21.46 -4.81
CA VAL A 649 -39.14 -21.04 -4.27
C VAL A 649 -39.14 -20.60 -2.78
N PHE A 650 -38.02 -20.56 -2.06
CA PHE A 650 -38.06 -20.12 -0.66
C PHE A 650 -37.14 -18.93 -0.41
N SER A 651 -37.74 -17.77 -0.15
CA SER A 651 -37.09 -16.60 0.41
C SER A 651 -36.31 -17.02 1.66
N THR A 652 -35.04 -16.65 1.73
CA THR A 652 -34.18 -16.90 2.89
C THR A 652 -34.85 -16.32 4.15
N PHE A 653 -35.10 -17.18 5.13
CA PHE A 653 -35.70 -16.77 6.40
C PHE A 653 -34.81 -15.73 7.09
N SER A 654 -35.37 -14.53 7.29
CA SER A 654 -34.67 -13.37 7.84
C SER A 654 -35.34 -12.90 9.14
N LYS A 655 -34.71 -11.95 9.84
CA LYS A 655 -35.25 -11.32 11.05
C LYS A 655 -36.61 -10.62 10.83
N ASN A 656 -36.92 -10.32 9.57
CA ASN A 656 -38.15 -9.67 9.11
C ASN A 656 -39.19 -10.66 8.57
N SER A 657 -38.94 -11.97 8.66
CA SER A 657 -39.89 -12.99 8.18
C SER A 657 -41.06 -13.19 9.15
N ASN A 658 -42.28 -13.10 8.61
CA ASN A 658 -43.52 -13.17 9.38
C ASN A 658 -43.85 -14.55 9.95
N VAL A 659 -43.20 -15.60 9.43
CA VAL A 659 -43.41 -17.00 9.84
C VAL A 659 -42.05 -17.68 9.98
N ILE A 660 -41.88 -18.44 11.05
CA ILE A 660 -40.70 -19.29 11.24
C ILE A 660 -40.87 -20.55 10.37
N PRO A 661 -39.98 -20.81 9.39
CA PRO A 661 -40.11 -21.91 8.46
C PRO A 661 -40.13 -23.24 9.22
N HIS A 662 -40.84 -24.21 8.65
CA HIS A 662 -41.05 -25.55 9.19
C HIS A 662 -41.85 -25.63 10.50
N LEU A 663 -41.96 -24.57 11.32
CA LEU A 663 -42.58 -24.62 12.64
C LEU A 663 -44.04 -24.09 12.68
N GLY A 664 -44.48 -23.35 11.67
CA GLY A 664 -45.79 -22.68 11.66
C GLY A 664 -47.00 -23.58 11.93
N ASN A 665 -47.06 -24.77 11.32
CA ASN A 665 -48.19 -25.71 11.48
C ASN A 665 -48.21 -26.39 12.87
N LEU A 666 -47.09 -26.43 13.58
CA LEU A 666 -47.01 -26.99 14.93
C LEU A 666 -47.41 -25.94 15.98
N LEU A 667 -47.16 -24.66 15.69
CA LEU A 667 -47.46 -23.52 16.56
C LEU A 667 -48.92 -23.04 16.46
N SER A 668 -49.69 -23.53 15.48
CA SER A 668 -51.11 -23.19 15.30
C SER A 668 -52.07 -24.04 16.15
N LYS A 669 -51.60 -25.08 16.85
CA LYS A 669 -52.44 -25.94 17.69
C LYS A 669 -53.04 -25.17 18.89
N LYS A 670 -54.28 -25.52 19.27
CA LYS A 670 -55.07 -24.82 20.31
C LYS A 670 -54.59 -25.14 21.73
N GLU A 671 -54.10 -26.35 21.97
CA GLU A 671 -53.55 -26.81 23.25
C GLU A 671 -52.23 -27.56 23.06
N ALA A 672 -51.30 -27.41 24.01
CA ALA A 672 -49.96 -27.98 23.97
C ALA A 672 -49.87 -29.27 24.78
N LYS A 673 -49.48 -30.38 24.13
CA LYS A 673 -49.02 -31.59 24.82
C LYS A 673 -47.49 -31.61 24.88
N PRO A 674 -46.85 -32.28 25.88
CA PRO A 674 -45.39 -32.42 25.92
C PRO A 674 -44.81 -32.99 24.62
N ALA A 675 -45.51 -33.92 23.97
CA ALA A 675 -45.14 -34.47 22.67
C ALA A 675 -45.04 -33.41 21.55
N ASP A 676 -45.84 -32.34 21.59
CA ASP A 676 -45.79 -31.27 20.58
C ASP A 676 -44.52 -30.43 20.71
N VAL A 677 -44.08 -30.16 21.94
CA VAL A 677 -42.82 -29.44 22.22
C VAL A 677 -41.62 -30.25 21.73
N HIS A 678 -41.66 -31.56 21.89
CA HIS A 678 -40.62 -32.44 21.37
C HIS A 678 -40.58 -32.47 19.83
N GLN A 679 -41.74 -32.53 19.17
CA GLN A 679 -41.81 -32.42 17.71
C GLN A 679 -41.26 -31.08 17.21
N ILE A 680 -41.55 -29.99 17.92
CA ILE A 680 -41.00 -28.65 17.60
C ILE A 680 -39.47 -28.65 17.79
N ALA A 681 -38.98 -29.21 18.90
CA ALA A 681 -37.55 -29.28 19.20
C ALA A 681 -36.76 -30.12 18.16
N GLN A 682 -37.31 -31.27 17.76
CA GLN A 682 -36.72 -32.12 16.71
C GLN A 682 -36.70 -31.42 15.35
N ARG A 683 -37.83 -30.81 14.96
CA ARG A 683 -37.94 -30.14 13.67
C ARG A 683 -37.06 -28.88 13.60
N TYR A 684 -36.94 -28.15 14.71
CA TYR A 684 -35.97 -27.06 14.82
C TYR A 684 -34.53 -27.55 14.65
N THR A 685 -34.16 -28.65 15.32
CA THR A 685 -32.79 -29.18 15.23
C THR A 685 -32.45 -29.68 13.82
N GLN A 686 -33.42 -30.25 13.10
CA GLN A 686 -33.25 -30.71 11.71
C GLN A 686 -33.04 -29.57 10.70
N HIS A 687 -33.65 -28.41 10.95
CA HIS A 687 -33.58 -27.24 10.08
C HIS A 687 -32.86 -26.06 10.78
N LYS A 688 -31.92 -26.37 11.68
CA LYS A 688 -31.25 -25.38 12.51
C LYS A 688 -30.54 -24.35 11.63
N ASP A 689 -29.84 -24.79 10.61
CA ASP A 689 -29.05 -23.93 9.72
C ASP A 689 -29.92 -23.00 8.87
N GLU A 690 -31.19 -23.36 8.64
CA GLU A 690 -32.17 -22.52 7.95
C GLU A 690 -32.85 -21.52 8.90
N ILE A 691 -33.06 -21.89 10.17
CA ILE A 691 -33.82 -21.09 11.14
C ILE A 691 -32.91 -20.14 11.93
N LEU A 692 -31.75 -20.61 12.39
CA LEU A 692 -30.85 -19.88 13.29
C LEU A 692 -30.42 -18.49 12.77
N PRO A 693 -30.09 -18.31 11.47
CA PRO A 693 -29.66 -17.00 10.95
C PRO A 693 -30.77 -15.94 10.97
N GLY A 694 -32.03 -16.37 10.84
CA GLY A 694 -33.20 -15.49 10.81
C GLY A 694 -33.84 -15.20 12.17
N LEU A 695 -33.33 -15.78 13.27
CA LEU A 695 -33.85 -15.53 14.62
C LEU A 695 -33.38 -14.17 15.19
N ARG A 696 -34.29 -13.46 15.86
CA ARG A 696 -33.97 -12.24 16.63
C ARG A 696 -33.23 -12.62 17.92
N GLN A 697 -32.43 -11.70 18.49
CA GLN A 697 -31.62 -12.01 19.68
C GLN A 697 -32.47 -12.51 20.86
N GLU A 698 -33.67 -11.95 21.06
CA GLU A 698 -34.64 -12.35 22.07
C GLU A 698 -35.25 -13.76 21.86
N GLU A 699 -35.24 -14.27 20.63
CA GLU A 699 -35.80 -15.57 20.28
C GLU A 699 -34.76 -16.69 20.41
N LYS A 700 -33.48 -16.39 20.17
CA LYS A 700 -32.37 -17.36 20.25
C LYS A 700 -32.32 -18.08 21.60
N THR A 701 -32.66 -17.38 22.69
CA THR A 701 -32.70 -17.94 24.06
C THR A 701 -33.79 -19.01 24.25
N ILE A 702 -34.89 -18.94 23.51
CA ILE A 702 -35.98 -19.93 23.57
C ILE A 702 -35.65 -21.11 22.64
N PHE A 703 -35.05 -20.83 21.48
CA PHE A 703 -34.63 -21.86 20.53
C PHE A 703 -33.41 -22.67 21.02
N SER A 704 -32.50 -22.09 21.79
CA SER A 704 -31.42 -22.82 22.46
C SER A 704 -31.95 -23.80 23.53
N LYS A 705 -33.05 -23.46 24.21
CA LYS A 705 -33.76 -24.37 25.12
C LYS A 705 -34.46 -25.52 24.37
N LEU A 706 -34.96 -25.28 23.16
CA LEU A 706 -35.47 -26.37 22.31
C LEU A 706 -34.35 -27.31 21.86
N GLU A 707 -33.17 -26.77 21.56
CA GLU A 707 -32.00 -27.59 21.21
C GLU A 707 -31.55 -28.47 22.37
N SER A 708 -31.53 -27.96 23.61
CA SER A 708 -31.17 -28.76 24.79
C SER A 708 -32.18 -29.87 25.05
N ILE A 709 -33.49 -29.60 24.88
CA ILE A 709 -34.55 -30.60 24.98
C ILE A 709 -34.40 -31.69 23.90
N ALA A 710 -34.09 -31.32 22.66
CA ALA A 710 -33.87 -32.28 21.57
C ALA A 710 -32.63 -33.17 21.81
N LYS A 711 -31.54 -32.58 22.32
CA LYS A 711 -30.31 -33.31 22.66
C LYS A 711 -30.53 -34.31 23.81
N GLN A 712 -31.28 -33.91 24.84
CA GLN A 712 -31.59 -34.76 26.00
C GLN A 712 -32.61 -35.87 25.69
N ALA A 713 -33.42 -35.69 24.66
CA ALA A 713 -34.44 -36.66 24.24
C ALA A 713 -33.91 -37.79 23.35
N LYS A 714 -32.60 -37.84 23.04
CA LYS A 714 -31.95 -38.98 22.38
C LYS A 714 -31.92 -40.21 23.32
N GLY A 715 -33.07 -40.88 23.47
CA GLY A 715 -33.21 -42.16 24.17
C GLY A 715 -34.08 -42.16 25.44
N LYS A 716 -34.76 -41.07 25.77
CA LYS A 716 -35.68 -40.96 26.94
C LYS A 716 -37.06 -40.44 26.52
N LYS A 717 -38.11 -40.79 27.26
CA LYS A 717 -39.45 -40.23 27.01
C LYS A 717 -39.47 -38.75 27.38
N VAL A 718 -40.17 -37.94 26.58
CA VAL A 718 -40.22 -36.48 26.72
C VAL A 718 -40.82 -36.06 28.07
N GLU A 719 -41.73 -36.87 28.60
CA GLU A 719 -42.35 -36.68 29.92
C GLU A 719 -41.32 -36.72 31.07
N ASP A 720 -40.15 -37.33 30.86
CA ASP A 720 -39.07 -37.41 31.86
C ASP A 720 -38.11 -36.21 31.79
N ILE A 721 -38.20 -35.38 30.75
CA ILE A 721 -37.25 -34.28 30.45
C ILE A 721 -37.91 -32.92 30.67
N VAL A 722 -39.20 -32.78 30.34
CA VAL A 722 -39.93 -31.52 30.46
C VAL A 722 -41.25 -31.79 31.16
N SER A 723 -41.44 -31.15 32.32
CA SER A 723 -42.71 -31.30 33.05
C SER A 723 -43.89 -30.73 32.24
N PRO A 724 -45.13 -31.21 32.45
CA PRO A 724 -46.30 -30.69 31.73
C PRO A 724 -46.48 -29.17 31.86
N SER A 725 -46.07 -28.57 32.99
CA SER A 725 -46.13 -27.12 33.21
C SER A 725 -45.03 -26.38 32.42
N GLN A 726 -43.82 -26.92 32.36
CA GLN A 726 -42.71 -26.35 31.57
C GLN A 726 -42.99 -26.44 30.07
N ALA A 727 -43.55 -27.56 29.60
CA ALA A 727 -43.94 -27.74 28.20
C ALA A 727 -45.02 -26.74 27.79
N LYS A 728 -46.03 -26.51 28.65
CA LYS A 728 -47.06 -25.48 28.43
C LYS A 728 -46.45 -24.06 28.38
N ASN A 729 -45.53 -23.73 29.29
CA ASN A 729 -44.89 -22.41 29.30
C ASN A 729 -44.03 -22.17 28.05
N LEU A 730 -43.24 -23.17 27.64
CA LEU A 730 -42.39 -23.08 26.46
C LEU A 730 -43.22 -22.95 25.18
N PHE A 731 -44.29 -23.73 25.06
CA PHE A 731 -45.22 -23.62 23.92
C PHE A 731 -45.93 -22.27 23.87
N ALA A 732 -46.33 -21.71 25.03
CA ALA A 732 -46.93 -20.38 25.10
C ALA A 732 -45.97 -19.29 24.60
N LYS A 733 -44.69 -19.34 25.02
CA LYS A 733 -43.66 -18.40 24.55
C LYS A 733 -43.37 -18.52 23.06
N LEU A 734 -43.32 -19.75 22.52
CA LEU A 734 -43.15 -19.97 21.09
C LEU A 734 -44.33 -19.45 20.26
N LYS A 735 -45.55 -19.55 20.80
CA LYS A 735 -46.75 -18.99 20.19
C LYS A 735 -46.74 -17.47 20.23
N GLU A 736 -46.29 -16.86 21.33
CA GLU A 736 -46.10 -15.42 21.45
C GLU A 736 -45.10 -14.88 20.41
N ILE A 737 -43.94 -15.54 20.25
CA ILE A 737 -42.97 -15.21 19.20
C ILE A 737 -43.61 -15.29 17.81
N SER A 738 -44.34 -16.37 17.54
CA SER A 738 -45.03 -16.54 16.26
C SER A 738 -46.14 -15.50 16.02
N GLN A 739 -46.74 -14.93 17.07
CA GLN A 739 -47.73 -13.87 16.96
C GLN A 739 -47.07 -12.49 16.80
N LYS A 740 -45.98 -12.22 17.54
CA LYS A 740 -45.18 -10.99 17.43
C LYS A 740 -44.57 -10.82 16.04
N ARG A 741 -44.19 -11.91 15.37
CA ARG A 741 -43.72 -11.86 13.98
C ARG A 741 -44.82 -11.66 12.94
N LYS A 742 -46.09 -11.90 13.28
CA LYS A 742 -47.24 -11.67 12.37
C LYS A 742 -47.78 -10.24 12.44
N LYS A 743 -47.36 -9.47 13.45
CA LYS A 743 -47.62 -8.03 13.57
C LYS A 743 -46.42 -7.30 13.01
#